data_AF-A0A0T7BR49-F1
#
_entry.id   AF-A0A0T7BR49-F1
#
_cell.length_a   1.000
_cell.length_b   1.000
_cell.length_c   1.000
_cell.angle_alpha   90.00
_cell.angle_beta   90.00
_cell.angle_gamma   90.00
#
_symmetry.space_group_name_H-M   'P 1'
#
loop_
_entity.id
_entity.type
_entity.pdbx_description
1 polymer ?
#
loop_
_entity_poly.entity_id
_entity_poly.type
_entity_poly.pdbx_seq_one_letter_code
_entity_poly.pdbx_strand_id
1 'polypeptide(L)'
;MSTLLQTLLIETLPEDTDPILCLYIEKLLPALEREFGLISALGGSYEAHLQMLSQLGDKYAQEKAQRFSNFADQSLLVHVLNGLLTAWNISKYLAEPLADVEKYLLCLGLTLHDYNKYCNGQGEETPKNWEVEEIINVCRELGEKLEFELFWQEWRDYLPEIAYLAQNTQGKTSTNLYPANWSKMKTGDRRRLENPLRRLLAFGDIAVHFCDPADTDTQTGGDRLREQLRFLSINKQLVYHRLRDTVGILSNGIHNATIQFAKALDWEPILFFAQGAIYLAPTDTNTPDISDLQAYIWEQVSGALASRMMGGDIGFKRDGKGLKVAPQTLELFSPAELIPKLPRVIDVKVTNIKNPATPKRLEKLDLSESEREFLNQGADIRADRIAEFIFLTQKEFFSNSTEYINWMLSTLKIQDKISPEQTQLQAGGVNYGWYHAAAYYVASNATLQPEDISEKMETWAENLTIWARKNNLLPQHSSPIRDIFYDYLSQYLEVKGWNSHNTSFEAEFAAYTNAKTKLAKQPICSLSSPGFPSEDQMDSVVLFKPQQYSNKNALGGRQIKRGISKIYALEMLLRQAFWSVPAGKLEEQQPVFLYIFPAYVYSPQTANAIKLLVNNMKQVNLWDVRKQWLGNGMKLNALQTVNWLNEEVELGRFQKDKYEKDNLHFMAMNYTTTRGKTLTDAWVKPAFLALSLPILLGVKVIATSSSVPLYNSDSDFKESVILDAPASFWNLLGISNSLRIQDFERAMQRLLIAYSLHLDTRSSPPDSKWRDLIKTVREVTTNVLNIFSMATAKLREDKREPSNEEIYRYWEYANKWIEQDKSHGDRGAYIMELIEKIVRQYRVFYQANLSESSHTILLPISKALEIILSVPQQIDGDNLILQASGQIKDAIQRQEVYKRPLIMDKTVDFAIREEKELMAIHEFVTTCVRELFMRLYKGDRALLQENRNRIKSGAEFAYRWLALQEKSAKSSAQKDT
;
A
#
# COMPACT_ATOMS: atom_id res chain seq x y z
N MET A 1 -22.25 0.05 11.01
CA MET A 1 -21.45 -0.59 9.94
C MET A 1 -20.18 -1.08 10.59
N SER A 2 -19.73 -2.29 10.26
CA SER A 2 -18.46 -2.82 10.76
C SER A 2 -17.28 -2.06 10.15
N THR A 3 -16.18 -1.96 10.89
CA THR A 3 -14.93 -1.41 10.36
C THR A 3 -14.17 -2.47 9.54
N LEU A 4 -13.15 -2.06 8.79
CA LEU A 4 -12.36 -2.98 7.96
C LEU A 4 -11.66 -4.04 8.81
N LEU A 5 -10.88 -3.65 9.82
CA LEU A 5 -10.13 -4.59 10.64
C LEU A 5 -11.07 -5.54 11.41
N GLN A 6 -12.18 -5.01 11.91
CA GLN A 6 -13.22 -5.82 12.55
C GLN A 6 -13.76 -6.90 11.60
N THR A 7 -14.12 -6.52 10.38
CA THR A 7 -14.64 -7.45 9.37
C THR A 7 -13.61 -8.52 9.05
N LEU A 8 -12.35 -8.13 8.82
CA LEU A 8 -11.27 -9.06 8.51
C LEU A 8 -10.99 -10.05 9.64
N LEU A 9 -11.00 -9.60 10.90
CA LEU A 9 -10.79 -10.47 12.05
C LEU A 9 -11.95 -11.45 12.20
N ILE A 10 -13.20 -10.97 12.19
CA ILE A 10 -14.39 -11.84 12.34
C ILE A 10 -14.44 -12.92 11.26
N GLU A 11 -14.17 -12.56 10.00
CA GLU A 11 -14.21 -13.51 8.88
C GLU A 11 -13.08 -14.56 8.92
N THR A 12 -12.01 -14.31 9.67
CA THR A 12 -10.85 -15.21 9.75
C THR A 12 -10.73 -15.97 11.07
N LEU A 13 -11.59 -15.66 12.04
CA LEU A 13 -11.64 -16.40 13.30
C LEU A 13 -12.20 -17.82 13.08
N PRO A 14 -11.64 -18.84 13.75
CA PRO A 14 -12.23 -20.18 13.78
C PRO A 14 -13.67 -20.19 14.31
N GLU A 15 -14.50 -21.10 13.80
CA GLU A 15 -15.92 -21.23 14.24
C GLU A 15 -16.06 -21.55 15.74
N ASP A 16 -15.05 -22.19 16.33
CA ASP A 16 -14.98 -22.55 17.76
C ASP A 16 -14.35 -21.46 18.64
N THR A 17 -14.16 -20.25 18.09
CA THR A 17 -13.64 -19.12 18.87
C THR A 17 -14.56 -18.79 20.04
N ASP A 18 -13.96 -18.53 21.21
CA ASP A 18 -14.67 -18.14 22.41
C ASP A 18 -15.56 -16.90 22.17
N PRO A 19 -16.86 -16.95 22.55
CA PRO A 19 -17.80 -15.85 22.32
C PRO A 19 -17.37 -14.50 22.91
N ILE A 20 -16.60 -14.49 24.01
CA ILE A 20 -16.13 -13.25 24.63
C ILE A 20 -15.07 -12.57 23.76
N LEU A 21 -14.17 -13.34 23.13
CA LEU A 21 -13.21 -12.77 22.18
C LEU A 21 -13.91 -12.22 20.94
N CYS A 22 -14.90 -12.95 20.40
CA CYS A 22 -15.73 -12.45 19.31
C CYS A 22 -16.44 -11.14 19.70
N LEU A 23 -17.04 -11.10 20.89
CA LEU A 23 -17.72 -9.92 21.40
C LEU A 23 -16.77 -8.73 21.58
N TYR A 24 -15.52 -8.96 22.02
CA TYR A 24 -14.49 -7.93 22.12
C TYR A 24 -14.23 -7.29 20.75
N ILE A 25 -14.05 -8.11 19.72
CA ILE A 25 -13.80 -7.64 18.35
C ILE A 25 -15.05 -6.93 17.79
N GLU A 26 -16.25 -7.44 18.07
CA GLU A 26 -17.50 -6.86 17.59
C GLU A 26 -17.86 -5.51 18.23
N LYS A 27 -17.59 -5.34 19.52
CA LYS A 27 -18.09 -4.20 20.29
C LYS A 27 -17.02 -3.20 20.67
N LEU A 28 -15.83 -3.66 21.02
CA LEU A 28 -14.78 -2.80 21.58
C LEU A 28 -13.77 -2.33 20.53
N LEU A 29 -13.40 -3.19 19.58
CA LEU A 29 -12.41 -2.85 18.55
C LEU A 29 -12.73 -1.55 17.75
N PRO A 30 -13.97 -1.27 17.31
CA PRO A 30 -14.27 -0.03 16.59
C PRO A 30 -13.94 1.24 17.38
N ALA A 31 -14.18 1.23 18.70
CA ALA A 31 -13.83 2.34 19.56
C ALA A 31 -12.31 2.45 19.73
N LEU A 32 -11.61 1.31 19.83
CA LEU A 32 -10.14 1.29 19.86
C LEU A 32 -9.52 1.85 18.56
N GLU A 33 -10.04 1.50 17.40
CA GLU A 33 -9.54 2.04 16.13
C GLU A 33 -9.68 3.55 16.06
N ARG A 34 -10.81 4.08 16.55
CA ARG A 34 -11.10 5.52 16.62
C ARG A 34 -10.17 6.26 17.57
N GLU A 35 -9.96 5.71 18.77
CA GLU A 35 -9.25 6.42 19.84
C GLU A 35 -7.74 6.17 19.83
N PHE A 36 -7.29 4.96 19.48
CA PHE A 36 -5.89 4.53 19.63
C PHE A 36 -5.13 4.45 18.30
N GLY A 37 -5.81 4.47 17.15
CA GLY A 37 -5.18 4.25 15.84
C GLY A 37 -4.08 5.26 15.47
N LEU A 38 -4.19 6.50 15.94
CA LEU A 38 -3.22 7.58 15.68
C LEU A 38 -2.36 7.94 16.89
N ILE A 39 -2.46 7.18 17.99
CA ILE A 39 -1.62 7.36 19.18
C ILE A 39 -0.40 6.45 19.07
N SER A 40 0.79 7.01 19.29
CA SER A 40 2.04 6.25 19.30
C SER A 40 2.19 5.50 20.63
N ALA A 41 2.29 4.17 20.58
CA ALA A 41 2.78 3.37 21.71
C ALA A 41 4.31 3.39 21.77
N LEU A 42 4.94 3.18 20.60
CA LEU A 42 6.38 3.22 20.38
C LEU A 42 6.71 4.08 19.15
N GLY A 43 7.87 4.73 19.18
CA GLY A 43 8.33 5.57 18.10
C GLY A 43 7.63 6.94 18.05
N GLY A 44 7.53 7.50 16.86
CA GLY A 44 6.95 8.81 16.58
C GLY A 44 7.95 9.91 16.23
N SER A 45 7.43 11.04 15.74
CA SER A 45 8.23 12.21 15.39
C SER A 45 8.89 12.84 16.62
N TYR A 46 10.16 13.22 16.46
CA TYR A 46 10.90 13.98 17.47
C TYR A 46 10.22 15.31 17.78
N GLU A 47 9.82 16.06 16.75
CA GLU A 47 9.21 17.38 16.86
C GLU A 47 7.87 17.30 17.62
N ALA A 48 7.05 16.30 17.32
CA ALA A 48 5.77 16.10 17.98
C ALA A 48 5.94 15.80 19.47
N HIS A 49 6.85 14.87 19.82
CA HIS A 49 7.18 14.54 21.20
C HIS A 49 7.76 15.75 21.96
N LEU A 50 8.67 16.49 21.32
CA LEU A 50 9.28 17.67 21.94
C LEU A 50 8.23 18.74 22.23
N GLN A 51 7.35 19.03 21.28
CA GLN A 51 6.28 20.02 21.47
C GLN A 51 5.38 19.62 22.64
N MET A 52 4.91 18.39 22.65
CA MET A 52 4.01 17.85 23.68
C MET A 52 4.67 17.86 25.08
N LEU A 53 5.88 17.31 25.21
CA LEU A 53 6.60 17.26 26.48
C LEU A 53 6.97 18.66 26.99
N SER A 54 7.25 19.61 26.09
CA SER A 54 7.52 21.00 26.48
C SER A 54 6.26 21.69 26.98
N GLN A 55 5.10 21.41 26.39
CA GLN A 55 3.81 21.93 26.87
C GLN A 55 3.46 21.41 28.27
N LEU A 56 3.82 20.15 28.57
CA LEU A 56 3.68 19.55 29.90
C LEU A 56 4.76 20.01 30.90
N GLY A 57 5.70 20.87 30.49
CA GLY A 57 6.76 21.37 31.38
C GLY A 57 7.82 20.34 31.75
N ASP A 58 8.03 19.30 30.95
CA ASP A 58 9.03 18.26 31.23
C ASP A 58 10.46 18.80 31.05
N LYS A 59 11.24 18.77 32.14
CA LYS A 59 12.65 19.24 32.14
C LYS A 59 13.57 18.44 31.21
N TYR A 60 13.19 17.21 30.86
CA TYR A 60 13.94 16.32 29.99
C TYR A 60 13.26 16.12 28.62
N ALA A 61 12.42 17.07 28.19
CA ALA A 61 11.62 16.98 26.96
C ALA A 61 12.47 16.60 25.73
N GLN A 62 13.64 17.25 25.53
CA GLN A 62 14.53 16.96 24.41
C GLN A 62 15.10 15.54 24.45
N GLU A 63 15.62 15.11 25.60
CA GLU A 63 16.20 13.77 25.76
C GLU A 63 15.15 12.68 25.56
N LYS A 64 13.98 12.86 26.17
CA LYS A 64 12.85 11.93 26.02
C LYS A 64 12.36 11.88 24.57
N ALA A 65 12.17 13.03 23.92
CA ALA A 65 11.77 13.09 22.52
C ALA A 65 12.78 12.38 21.61
N GLN A 66 14.09 12.57 21.84
CA GLN A 66 15.14 11.88 21.09
C GLN A 66 15.13 10.37 21.33
N ARG A 67 14.90 9.94 22.57
CA ARG A 67 14.80 8.53 22.92
C ARG A 67 13.60 7.88 22.22
N PHE A 68 12.43 8.53 22.22
CA PHE A 68 11.24 8.00 21.56
C PHE A 68 11.41 7.92 20.03
N SER A 69 11.94 8.98 19.40
CA SER A 69 12.14 9.01 17.94
C SER A 69 13.19 8.03 17.41
N ASN A 70 14.00 7.44 18.31
CA ASN A 70 14.93 6.38 17.97
C ASN A 70 14.26 5.03 17.72
N PHE A 71 13.04 4.83 18.20
CA PHE A 71 12.29 3.60 17.97
C PHE A 71 11.50 3.66 16.66
N ALA A 72 11.19 2.47 16.13
CA ALA A 72 10.25 2.31 15.07
C ALA A 72 8.82 2.60 15.56
N ASP A 73 7.96 3.01 14.65
CA ASP A 73 6.58 3.32 14.95
C ASP A 73 5.74 2.07 15.20
N GLN A 74 4.90 2.16 16.22
CA GLN A 74 3.82 1.22 16.51
C GLN A 74 2.65 1.99 17.14
N SER A 75 1.45 1.84 16.58
CA SER A 75 0.26 2.49 17.15
C SER A 75 -0.21 1.76 18.41
N LEU A 76 -0.85 2.50 19.31
CA LEU A 76 -1.43 1.95 20.53
C LEU A 76 -2.52 0.90 20.22
N LEU A 77 -3.25 1.07 19.12
CA LEU A 77 -4.22 0.09 18.64
C LEU A 77 -3.58 -1.30 18.45
N VAL A 78 -2.53 -1.40 17.63
CA VAL A 78 -1.92 -2.71 17.33
C VAL A 78 -1.08 -3.25 18.46
N HIS A 79 -0.49 -2.38 19.29
CA HIS A 79 0.19 -2.77 20.53
C HIS A 79 -0.78 -3.52 21.47
N VAL A 80 -1.95 -2.92 21.74
CA VAL A 80 -3.00 -3.54 22.56
C VAL A 80 -3.58 -4.80 21.90
N LEU A 81 -3.94 -4.72 20.62
CA LEU A 81 -4.62 -5.81 19.92
C LEU A 81 -3.72 -7.06 19.81
N ASN A 82 -2.47 -6.91 19.33
CA ASN A 82 -1.56 -8.03 19.21
C ASN A 82 -1.13 -8.56 20.59
N GLY A 83 -0.99 -7.68 21.60
CA GLY A 83 -0.74 -8.11 22.97
C GLY A 83 -1.87 -8.99 23.50
N LEU A 84 -3.12 -8.60 23.26
CA LEU A 84 -4.30 -9.31 23.74
C LEU A 84 -4.42 -10.67 23.08
N LEU A 85 -4.36 -10.69 21.75
CA LEU A 85 -4.50 -11.92 20.98
C LEU A 85 -3.36 -12.90 21.31
N THR A 86 -2.15 -12.39 21.54
CA THR A 86 -1.03 -13.21 22.02
C THR A 86 -1.35 -13.80 23.40
N ALA A 87 -1.69 -12.96 24.39
CA ALA A 87 -2.03 -13.43 25.74
C ALA A 87 -3.20 -14.42 25.73
N TRP A 88 -4.21 -14.17 24.89
CA TRP A 88 -5.36 -15.04 24.69
C TRP A 88 -4.95 -16.42 24.16
N ASN A 89 -4.10 -16.46 23.12
CA ASN A 89 -3.59 -17.71 22.54
C ASN A 89 -2.76 -18.52 23.54
N ILE A 90 -2.07 -17.86 24.48
CA ILE A 90 -1.34 -18.54 25.56
C ILE A 90 -2.28 -19.10 26.62
N SER A 91 -3.40 -18.43 26.89
CA SER A 91 -4.33 -18.80 27.97
C SER A 91 -4.94 -20.20 27.83
N LYS A 92 -5.02 -20.75 26.61
CA LYS A 92 -5.52 -22.11 26.35
C LYS A 92 -4.64 -23.22 26.92
N TYR A 93 -3.39 -22.89 27.28
CA TYR A 93 -2.42 -23.83 27.85
C TYR A 93 -2.41 -23.85 29.38
N LEU A 94 -3.27 -23.05 30.03
CA LEU A 94 -3.38 -23.06 31.48
C LEU A 94 -3.97 -24.39 31.97
N ALA A 95 -3.45 -24.88 33.10
CA ALA A 95 -3.98 -26.07 33.76
C ALA A 95 -5.44 -25.86 34.23
N GLU A 96 -5.74 -24.66 34.73
CA GLU A 96 -7.09 -24.22 35.07
C GLU A 96 -7.54 -23.15 34.08
N PRO A 97 -8.55 -23.43 33.22
CA PRO A 97 -9.09 -22.45 32.29
C PRO A 97 -9.57 -21.17 32.98
N LEU A 98 -9.60 -20.06 32.23
CA LEU A 98 -10.15 -18.80 32.72
C LEU A 98 -11.68 -18.89 32.80
N ALA A 99 -12.25 -18.41 33.91
CA ALA A 99 -13.68 -18.17 34.02
C ALA A 99 -14.09 -16.95 33.17
N ASP A 100 -15.38 -16.79 32.87
CA ASP A 100 -15.84 -15.73 31.98
C ASP A 100 -15.52 -14.32 32.51
N VAL A 101 -15.70 -14.07 33.80
CA VAL A 101 -15.29 -12.81 34.45
C VAL A 101 -13.79 -12.56 34.27
N GLU A 102 -12.96 -13.60 34.37
CA GLU A 102 -11.51 -13.49 34.21
C GLU A 102 -11.13 -13.18 32.76
N LYS A 103 -11.86 -13.71 31.78
CA LYS A 103 -11.69 -13.37 30.36
C LYS A 103 -12.03 -11.90 30.09
N TYR A 104 -13.13 -11.39 30.65
CA TYR A 104 -13.48 -9.97 30.58
C TYR A 104 -12.38 -9.09 31.20
N LEU A 105 -11.87 -9.47 32.38
CA LEU A 105 -10.77 -8.78 33.04
C LEU A 105 -9.46 -8.83 32.24
N LEU A 106 -9.14 -9.96 31.60
CA LEU A 106 -7.98 -10.09 30.71
C LEU A 106 -8.08 -9.09 29.55
N CYS A 107 -9.23 -9.05 28.87
CA CYS A 107 -9.50 -8.11 27.78
C CYS A 107 -9.32 -6.65 28.25
N LEU A 108 -10.10 -6.22 29.24
CA LEU A 108 -10.13 -4.81 29.64
C LEU A 108 -8.84 -4.36 30.34
N GLY A 109 -8.23 -5.22 31.15
CA GLY A 109 -6.96 -4.94 31.82
C GLY A 109 -5.84 -4.72 30.80
N LEU A 110 -5.77 -5.52 29.74
CA LEU A 110 -4.78 -5.29 28.69
C LEU A 110 -5.16 -4.12 27.78
N THR A 111 -6.45 -3.88 27.51
CA THR A 111 -6.86 -2.68 26.75
C THR A 111 -6.34 -1.39 27.37
N LEU A 112 -6.30 -1.31 28.69
CA LEU A 112 -5.91 -0.10 29.42
C LEU A 112 -4.48 -0.11 29.97
N HIS A 113 -3.67 -1.15 29.74
CA HIS A 113 -2.37 -1.26 30.41
C HIS A 113 -1.41 -0.09 30.14
N ASP A 114 -1.50 0.48 28.95
CA ASP A 114 -0.70 1.62 28.49
C ASP A 114 -1.53 2.91 28.45
N TYR A 115 -2.45 3.10 29.41
CA TYR A 115 -3.26 4.32 29.54
C TYR A 115 -2.41 5.60 29.59
N ASN A 116 -1.18 5.50 30.12
CA ASN A 116 -0.20 6.58 30.11
C ASN A 116 0.16 7.04 28.69
N LYS A 117 0.24 6.13 27.71
CA LYS A 117 0.48 6.47 26.30
C LYS A 117 -0.70 7.24 25.72
N TYR A 118 -1.91 6.86 26.09
CA TYR A 118 -3.12 7.60 25.73
C TYR A 118 -3.11 9.02 26.29
N CYS A 119 -2.92 9.20 27.61
CA CYS A 119 -2.87 10.54 28.24
C CYS A 119 -1.81 11.41 27.56
N ASN A 120 -0.62 10.86 27.36
CA ASN A 120 0.45 11.54 26.64
C ASN A 120 0.02 11.92 25.21
N GLY A 121 -0.61 11.01 24.46
CA GLY A 121 -1.12 11.30 23.11
C GLY A 121 -2.17 12.42 23.06
N GLN A 122 -2.91 12.65 24.15
CA GLN A 122 -3.85 13.78 24.29
C GLN A 122 -3.20 15.07 24.83
N GLY A 123 -1.91 15.02 25.20
CA GLY A 123 -1.23 16.14 25.87
C GLY A 123 -1.67 16.33 27.32
N GLU A 124 -2.12 15.27 27.98
CA GLU A 124 -2.58 15.24 29.36
C GLU A 124 -1.51 14.67 30.30
N GLU A 125 -1.52 15.11 31.56
CA GLU A 125 -0.60 14.57 32.56
C GLU A 125 -1.00 13.14 32.96
N THR A 126 -0.01 12.25 33.07
CA THR A 126 -0.23 10.87 33.51
C THR A 126 -0.16 10.75 35.04
N PRO A 127 -1.15 10.10 35.69
CA PRO A 127 -1.09 9.73 37.11
C PRO A 127 0.16 8.95 37.48
N LYS A 128 0.72 9.20 38.67
CA LYS A 128 1.83 8.41 39.23
C LYS A 128 1.31 7.06 39.75
N ASN A 129 2.18 6.05 39.83
CA ASN A 129 1.81 4.70 40.25
C ASN A 129 1.23 4.60 41.68
N TRP A 130 1.49 5.58 42.55
CA TRP A 130 0.88 5.65 43.88
C TRP A 130 -0.46 6.38 43.93
N GLU A 131 -0.86 7.09 42.86
CA GLU A 131 -2.11 7.86 42.77
C GLU A 131 -3.26 6.96 42.31
N VAL A 132 -3.57 5.94 43.11
CA VAL A 132 -4.50 4.87 42.74
C VAL A 132 -5.90 5.39 42.38
N GLU A 133 -6.41 6.40 43.09
CA GLU A 133 -7.71 6.99 42.78
C GLU A 133 -7.72 7.67 41.40
N GLU A 134 -6.66 8.38 41.04
CA GLU A 134 -6.52 9.01 39.73
C GLU A 134 -6.36 7.98 38.62
N ILE A 135 -5.62 6.89 38.86
CA ILE A 135 -5.53 5.77 37.91
C ILE A 135 -6.91 5.15 37.66
N ILE A 136 -7.70 4.94 38.72
CA ILE A 136 -9.07 4.42 38.62
C ILE A 136 -9.97 5.39 37.85
N ASN A 137 -9.84 6.70 38.06
CA ASN A 137 -10.59 7.72 37.33
C ASN A 137 -10.25 7.74 35.84
N VAL A 138 -8.96 7.72 35.49
CA VAL A 138 -8.51 7.63 34.09
C VAL A 138 -9.03 6.35 33.43
N CYS A 139 -8.95 5.20 34.13
CA CYS A 139 -9.51 3.95 33.60
C CYS A 139 -11.02 4.01 33.40
N ARG A 140 -11.76 4.74 34.25
CA ARG A 140 -13.19 4.96 34.10
C ARG A 140 -13.51 5.80 32.88
N GLU A 141 -12.85 6.94 32.73
CA GLU A 141 -13.04 7.85 31.60
C GLU A 141 -12.71 7.16 30.28
N LEU A 142 -11.60 6.42 30.24
CA LEU A 142 -11.24 5.59 29.08
C LEU A 142 -12.27 4.49 28.83
N GLY A 143 -12.73 3.78 29.86
CA GLY A 143 -13.77 2.77 29.72
C GLY A 143 -15.08 3.32 29.15
N GLU A 144 -15.45 4.55 29.51
CA GLU A 144 -16.60 5.25 28.95
C GLU A 144 -16.37 5.68 27.49
N LYS A 145 -15.19 6.23 27.18
CA LYS A 145 -14.82 6.65 25.81
C LYS A 145 -14.72 5.47 24.84
N LEU A 146 -14.26 4.33 25.34
CA LEU A 146 -14.14 3.06 24.62
C LEU A 146 -15.43 2.23 24.65
N GLU A 147 -16.49 2.73 25.28
CA GLU A 147 -17.81 2.10 25.27
C GLU A 147 -17.81 0.68 25.90
N PHE A 148 -17.06 0.48 27.01
CA PHE A 148 -16.94 -0.82 27.70
C PHE A 148 -18.30 -1.44 28.07
N GLU A 149 -19.31 -0.61 28.33
CA GLU A 149 -20.68 -1.03 28.60
C GLU A 149 -21.28 -1.92 27.48
N LEU A 150 -20.88 -1.70 26.22
CA LEU A 150 -21.34 -2.51 25.09
C LEU A 150 -20.68 -3.90 25.04
N PHE A 151 -19.52 -4.05 25.67
CA PHE A 151 -18.77 -5.31 25.75
C PHE A 151 -19.10 -6.08 27.04
N TRP A 152 -19.17 -5.40 28.18
CA TRP A 152 -19.47 -6.01 29.48
C TRP A 152 -20.20 -5.03 30.39
N GLN A 153 -21.49 -5.24 30.64
CA GLN A 153 -22.33 -4.31 31.41
C GLN A 153 -21.86 -4.13 32.87
N GLU A 154 -21.35 -5.18 33.52
CA GLU A 154 -20.91 -5.08 34.92
C GLU A 154 -19.50 -4.51 35.09
N TRP A 155 -18.82 -4.04 34.03
CA TRP A 155 -17.42 -3.62 34.11
C TRP A 155 -17.11 -2.60 35.22
N ARG A 156 -18.06 -1.70 35.51
CA ARG A 156 -17.91 -0.68 36.57
C ARG A 156 -17.77 -1.28 37.96
N ASP A 157 -18.40 -2.42 38.22
CA ASP A 157 -18.27 -3.15 39.50
C ASP A 157 -16.86 -3.72 39.71
N TYR A 158 -16.13 -3.92 38.61
CA TYR A 158 -14.80 -4.50 38.57
C TYR A 158 -13.71 -3.49 38.18
N LEU A 159 -14.05 -2.19 38.17
CA LEU A 159 -13.13 -1.12 37.83
C LEU A 159 -11.82 -1.16 38.65
N PRO A 160 -11.82 -1.46 39.98
CA PRO A 160 -10.58 -1.60 40.74
C PRO A 160 -9.68 -2.72 40.23
N GLU A 161 -10.25 -3.88 39.85
CA GLU A 161 -9.51 -4.99 39.26
C GLU A 161 -8.96 -4.66 37.88
N ILE A 162 -9.75 -4.00 37.04
CA ILE A 162 -9.32 -3.57 35.70
C ILE A 162 -8.12 -2.63 35.82
N ALA A 163 -8.22 -1.61 36.68
CA ALA A 163 -7.14 -0.64 36.92
C ALA A 163 -5.91 -1.31 37.55
N TYR A 164 -6.10 -2.27 38.47
CA TYR A 164 -5.01 -3.06 39.03
C TYR A 164 -4.27 -3.85 37.97
N LEU A 165 -4.98 -4.53 37.07
CA LEU A 165 -4.36 -5.31 36.00
C LEU A 165 -3.64 -4.40 35.00
N ALA A 166 -4.26 -3.29 34.60
CA ALA A 166 -3.67 -2.30 33.71
C ALA A 166 -2.35 -1.73 34.27
N GLN A 167 -2.32 -1.35 35.55
CA GLN A 167 -1.13 -0.78 36.18
C GLN A 167 0.04 -1.75 36.31
N ASN A 168 -0.23 -3.05 36.42
CA ASN A 168 0.71 -4.03 36.97
C ASN A 168 1.19 -5.10 35.98
N THR A 169 1.14 -4.80 34.68
CA THR A 169 1.69 -5.65 33.61
C THR A 169 3.22 -5.76 33.66
N GLN A 170 3.90 -4.72 34.15
CA GLN A 170 5.36 -4.69 34.30
C GLN A 170 5.82 -5.21 35.68
N GLY A 171 7.11 -5.53 35.82
CA GLY A 171 7.66 -6.20 37.01
C GLY A 171 8.53 -5.35 37.95
N LYS A 172 8.97 -4.15 37.55
CA LYS A 172 10.00 -3.40 38.33
C LYS A 172 9.76 -1.89 38.45
N THR A 173 9.38 -1.19 37.39
CA THR A 173 9.20 0.27 37.38
C THR A 173 7.73 0.62 37.23
N SER A 174 7.25 1.63 37.95
CA SER A 174 5.88 2.17 37.83
C SER A 174 4.76 1.15 38.12
N THR A 175 4.94 0.23 39.06
CA THR A 175 3.90 -0.73 39.49
C THR A 175 3.37 -0.39 40.88
N ASN A 176 2.19 -0.90 41.23
CA ASN A 176 1.60 -0.85 42.56
C ASN A 176 0.93 -2.19 42.88
N LEU A 177 1.76 -3.18 43.19
CA LEU A 177 1.35 -4.57 43.41
C LEU A 177 0.67 -4.82 44.75
N TYR A 178 0.67 -3.86 45.67
CA TYR A 178 0.14 -4.06 47.02
C TYR A 178 -1.39 -3.96 46.99
N PRO A 179 -2.15 -5.06 47.13
CA PRO A 179 -3.61 -5.02 46.96
C PRO A 179 -4.33 -4.17 48.03
N ALA A 180 -3.65 -3.86 49.13
CA ALA A 180 -4.15 -2.97 50.18
C ALA A 180 -4.24 -1.49 49.75
N ASN A 181 -3.48 -1.09 48.72
CA ASN A 181 -3.52 0.27 48.18
C ASN A 181 -4.72 0.51 47.26
N TRP A 182 -5.41 -0.57 46.88
CA TRP A 182 -6.54 -0.54 45.95
C TRP A 182 -7.86 -0.60 46.69
N SER A 183 -8.90 -0.01 46.10
CA SER A 183 -10.25 -0.09 46.61
C SER A 183 -10.76 -1.55 46.61
N LYS A 184 -11.86 -1.80 47.31
CA LYS A 184 -12.36 -3.16 47.54
C LYS A 184 -12.74 -3.84 46.20
N MET A 185 -11.89 -4.75 45.76
CA MET A 185 -12.12 -5.64 44.63
C MET A 185 -13.23 -6.66 44.94
N LYS A 186 -14.07 -6.95 43.93
CA LYS A 186 -15.21 -7.90 43.97
C LYS A 186 -14.76 -9.35 43.79
N THR A 187 -13.66 -9.57 43.08
CA THR A 187 -13.09 -10.90 42.82
C THR A 187 -12.72 -11.60 44.12
N GLY A 188 -13.34 -12.77 44.36
CA GLY A 188 -13.21 -13.49 45.63
C GLY A 188 -11.82 -14.08 45.87
N ASP A 189 -11.16 -14.60 44.82
CA ASP A 189 -9.79 -15.10 44.91
C ASP A 189 -8.79 -14.16 44.22
N ARG A 190 -8.14 -13.32 45.03
CA ARG A 190 -7.13 -12.37 44.55
C ARG A 190 -5.91 -13.04 43.91
N ARG A 191 -5.65 -14.32 44.21
CA ARG A 191 -4.53 -15.06 43.60
C ARG A 191 -4.69 -15.16 42.09
N ARG A 192 -5.93 -15.27 41.59
CA ARG A 192 -6.23 -15.35 40.15
C ARG A 192 -5.90 -14.06 39.38
N LEU A 193 -6.00 -12.90 40.04
CA LEU A 193 -5.56 -11.62 39.47
C LEU A 193 -4.04 -11.58 39.31
N GLU A 194 -3.29 -12.07 40.29
CA GLU A 194 -1.83 -12.12 40.23
C GLU A 194 -1.30 -13.22 39.31
N ASN A 195 -1.97 -14.38 39.27
CA ASN A 195 -1.67 -15.54 38.43
C ASN A 195 -2.97 -16.35 38.19
N PRO A 196 -3.49 -16.48 36.95
CA PRO A 196 -2.77 -16.28 35.69
C PRO A 196 -2.87 -14.88 35.07
N LEU A 197 -3.84 -14.04 35.45
CA LEU A 197 -4.21 -12.86 34.65
C LEU A 197 -3.05 -11.89 34.42
N ARG A 198 -2.47 -11.33 35.49
CA ARG A 198 -1.34 -10.39 35.38
C ARG A 198 -0.15 -10.98 34.60
N ARG A 199 0.08 -12.28 34.69
CA ARG A 199 1.17 -12.98 33.99
C ARG A 199 0.90 -13.14 32.50
N LEU A 200 -0.35 -13.41 32.12
CA LEU A 200 -0.78 -13.38 30.72
C LEU A 200 -0.67 -11.97 30.13
N LEU A 201 -1.12 -10.93 30.86
CA LEU A 201 -0.97 -9.55 30.41
C LEU A 201 0.50 -9.19 30.21
N ALA A 202 1.36 -9.54 31.17
CA ALA A 202 2.80 -9.33 31.08
C ALA A 202 3.41 -10.04 29.87
N PHE A 203 2.98 -11.28 29.58
CA PHE A 203 3.45 -12.01 28.40
C PHE A 203 3.09 -11.27 27.10
N GLY A 204 1.83 -10.82 26.98
CA GLY A 204 1.36 -10.05 25.82
C GLY A 204 2.12 -8.73 25.64
N ASP A 205 2.27 -7.95 26.71
CA ASP A 205 3.01 -6.68 26.74
C ASP A 205 4.49 -6.86 26.33
N ILE A 206 5.15 -7.90 26.83
CA ILE A 206 6.54 -8.19 26.46
C ILE A 206 6.64 -8.57 24.97
N ALA A 207 5.72 -9.40 24.47
CA ALA A 207 5.78 -9.95 23.12
C ALA A 207 5.70 -8.87 22.03
N VAL A 208 4.89 -7.82 22.23
CA VAL A 208 4.69 -6.75 21.24
C VAL A 208 5.87 -5.78 21.08
N HIS A 209 6.90 -5.91 21.93
CA HIS A 209 8.15 -5.18 21.82
C HIS A 209 9.23 -5.88 20.98
N PHE A 210 9.00 -7.12 20.53
CA PHE A 210 9.96 -7.84 19.71
C PHE A 210 9.94 -7.29 18.28
N CYS A 211 11.11 -7.13 17.68
CA CYS A 211 11.24 -6.73 16.27
C CYS A 211 11.81 -7.85 15.39
N ASP A 212 12.43 -8.86 16.01
CA ASP A 212 13.13 -9.92 15.31
C ASP A 212 12.88 -11.26 16.03
N PRO A 213 12.59 -12.37 15.32
CA PRO A 213 12.39 -13.68 15.96
C PRO A 213 13.57 -14.13 16.84
N ALA A 214 14.80 -13.76 16.47
CA ALA A 214 16.01 -14.10 17.22
C ALA A 214 16.14 -13.33 18.53
N ASP A 215 15.35 -12.27 18.76
CA ASP A 215 15.30 -11.53 20.04
C ASP A 215 14.94 -12.45 21.22
N THR A 216 14.35 -13.61 20.94
CA THR A 216 14.10 -14.68 21.93
C THR A 216 15.38 -15.20 22.60
N ASP A 217 16.52 -15.16 21.90
CA ASP A 217 17.80 -15.65 22.40
C ASP A 217 18.84 -14.51 22.54
N THR A 218 18.68 -13.40 21.81
CA THR A 218 19.66 -12.28 21.81
C THR A 218 19.30 -11.14 22.77
N GLN A 219 18.04 -11.03 23.20
CA GLN A 219 17.58 -9.95 24.08
C GLN A 219 16.97 -10.46 25.38
N THR A 220 16.98 -9.61 26.42
CA THR A 220 16.38 -9.93 27.73
C THR A 220 14.87 -10.17 27.68
N GLY A 221 14.19 -9.73 26.63
CA GLY A 221 12.76 -10.00 26.41
C GLY A 221 12.46 -11.49 26.34
N GLY A 222 13.32 -12.29 25.69
CA GLY A 222 13.13 -13.73 25.55
C GLY A 222 13.15 -14.46 26.90
N ASP A 223 14.05 -14.08 27.78
CA ASP A 223 14.12 -14.62 29.14
C ASP A 223 12.89 -14.26 29.97
N ARG A 224 12.37 -13.04 29.82
CA ARG A 224 11.15 -12.60 30.50
C ARG A 224 9.91 -13.36 30.02
N LEU A 225 9.81 -13.69 28.72
CA LEU A 225 8.73 -14.54 28.20
C LEU A 225 8.81 -15.97 28.76
N ARG A 226 10.01 -16.58 28.78
CA ARG A 226 10.22 -17.90 29.41
C ARG A 226 9.88 -17.89 30.89
N GLU A 227 10.21 -16.81 31.59
CA GLU A 227 9.85 -16.62 33.00
C GLU A 227 8.33 -16.60 33.19
N GLN A 228 7.58 -15.88 32.33
CA GLN A 228 6.12 -15.89 32.38
C GLN A 228 5.54 -17.28 32.10
N LEU A 229 6.05 -18.02 31.12
CA LEU A 229 5.61 -19.41 30.87
C LEU A 229 5.80 -20.30 32.11
N ARG A 230 6.93 -20.16 32.82
CA ARG A 230 7.19 -20.87 34.07
C ARG A 230 6.19 -20.49 35.16
N PHE A 231 5.91 -19.19 35.35
CA PHE A 231 4.92 -18.74 36.35
C PHE A 231 3.51 -19.24 36.04
N LEU A 232 3.15 -19.33 34.76
CA LEU A 232 1.89 -19.87 34.28
C LEU A 232 1.83 -21.40 34.32
N SER A 233 2.92 -22.08 34.69
CA SER A 233 3.06 -23.54 34.64
C SER A 233 2.82 -24.14 33.25
N ILE A 234 3.16 -23.40 32.19
CA ILE A 234 3.04 -23.85 30.80
C ILE A 234 4.33 -24.55 30.39
N ASN A 235 4.26 -25.87 30.22
CA ASN A 235 5.42 -26.71 29.85
C ASN A 235 5.66 -26.73 28.34
N LYS A 236 6.07 -25.59 27.79
CA LYS A 236 6.45 -25.40 26.38
C LYS A 236 7.72 -24.54 26.31
N GLN A 237 8.44 -24.61 25.20
CA GLN A 237 9.63 -23.79 24.94
C GLN A 237 9.45 -22.88 23.74
N LEU A 238 10.18 -21.76 23.75
CA LEU A 238 10.21 -20.81 22.63
C LEU A 238 11.30 -21.22 21.63
N VAL A 239 10.89 -21.47 20.39
CA VAL A 239 11.75 -21.70 19.22
C VAL A 239 11.39 -20.72 18.12
N TYR A 240 12.27 -20.53 17.14
CA TYR A 240 12.03 -19.56 16.06
C TYR A 240 12.67 -20.02 14.75
N HIS A 241 12.19 -19.45 13.65
CA HIS A 241 12.95 -19.33 12.41
C HIS A 241 13.05 -17.88 11.98
N ARG A 242 14.13 -17.54 11.28
CA ARG A 242 14.40 -16.20 10.75
C ARG A 242 15.08 -16.29 9.39
N LEU A 243 14.62 -15.53 8.42
CA LEU A 243 15.28 -15.31 7.13
C LEU A 243 15.83 -13.88 7.13
N ARG A 244 17.16 -13.73 7.06
CA ARG A 244 17.81 -12.41 7.15
C ARG A 244 17.67 -11.52 5.90
N ASP A 245 16.91 -11.98 4.92
CA ASP A 245 16.76 -11.33 3.62
C ASP A 245 15.28 -11.40 3.17
N THR A 246 14.71 -10.24 2.84
CA THR A 246 13.31 -10.11 2.39
C THR A 246 13.27 -9.74 0.92
N VAL A 247 13.20 -10.77 0.07
CA VAL A 247 13.18 -10.65 -1.39
C VAL A 247 11.76 -10.45 -1.92
N GLY A 248 10.75 -10.96 -1.21
CA GLY A 248 9.33 -10.83 -1.57
C GLY A 248 8.57 -12.14 -1.55
N ILE A 249 8.06 -12.58 -2.71
CA ILE A 249 7.21 -13.79 -2.81
C ILE A 249 8.01 -15.04 -2.45
N LEU A 250 9.29 -15.10 -2.82
CA LEU A 250 10.21 -16.18 -2.46
C LEU A 250 10.39 -16.28 -0.94
N SER A 251 10.61 -15.16 -0.26
CA SER A 251 10.72 -15.12 1.21
C SER A 251 9.44 -15.66 1.87
N ASN A 252 8.27 -15.24 1.38
CA ASN A 252 6.99 -15.81 1.84
C ASN A 252 6.89 -17.32 1.58
N GLY A 253 7.31 -17.79 0.41
CA GLY A 253 7.34 -19.22 0.08
C GLY A 253 8.23 -20.02 1.05
N ILE A 254 9.40 -19.47 1.38
CA ILE A 254 10.31 -20.06 2.37
C ILE A 254 9.64 -20.10 3.74
N HIS A 255 9.09 -18.99 4.22
CA HIS A 255 8.44 -18.94 5.52
C HIS A 255 7.25 -19.89 5.64
N ASN A 256 6.42 -19.98 4.60
CA ASN A 256 5.26 -20.86 4.59
C ASN A 256 5.68 -22.33 4.65
N ALA A 257 6.67 -22.72 3.84
CA ALA A 257 7.22 -24.07 3.87
C ALA A 257 7.83 -24.38 5.25
N THR A 258 8.58 -23.45 5.86
CA THR A 258 9.12 -23.64 7.20
C THR A 258 8.04 -23.78 8.26
N ILE A 259 6.94 -23.00 8.20
CA ILE A 259 5.80 -23.16 9.11
C ILE A 259 5.14 -24.52 8.94
N GLN A 260 4.92 -24.98 7.71
CA GLN A 260 4.31 -26.30 7.47
C GLN A 260 5.19 -27.42 8.02
N PHE A 261 6.51 -27.32 7.82
CA PHE A 261 7.48 -28.25 8.40
C PHE A 261 7.44 -28.20 9.93
N ALA A 262 7.39 -27.00 10.52
CA ALA A 262 7.30 -26.79 11.96
C ALA A 262 6.01 -27.40 12.56
N LYS A 263 4.87 -27.29 11.87
CA LYS A 263 3.61 -27.94 12.28
C LYS A 263 3.75 -29.46 12.38
N ALA A 264 4.52 -30.10 11.50
CA ALA A 264 4.79 -31.53 11.57
C ALA A 264 5.63 -31.92 12.80
N LEU A 265 6.29 -30.96 13.44
CA LEU A 265 7.05 -31.10 14.68
C LEU A 265 6.26 -30.66 15.94
N ASP A 266 4.94 -30.42 15.83
CA ASP A 266 4.09 -29.87 16.90
C ASP A 266 4.52 -28.45 17.36
N TRP A 267 5.10 -27.66 16.45
CA TRP A 267 5.42 -26.26 16.74
C TRP A 267 4.23 -25.38 16.36
N GLU A 268 3.69 -24.65 17.34
CA GLU A 268 2.61 -23.71 17.10
C GLU A 268 3.14 -22.28 16.97
N PRO A 269 2.95 -21.59 15.83
CA PRO A 269 3.38 -20.22 15.67
C PRO A 269 2.53 -19.29 16.55
N ILE A 270 3.19 -18.44 17.32
CA ILE A 270 2.53 -17.48 18.23
C ILE A 270 2.78 -16.02 17.88
N LEU A 271 3.85 -15.72 17.14
CA LEU A 271 4.23 -14.36 16.74
C LEU A 271 4.83 -14.39 15.33
N PHE A 272 4.36 -13.49 14.47
CA PHE A 272 4.81 -13.37 13.08
C PHE A 272 5.48 -12.02 12.83
N PHE A 273 6.63 -12.06 12.18
CA PHE A 273 7.48 -10.94 11.81
C PHE A 273 7.69 -10.95 10.30
N ALA A 274 8.17 -9.85 9.71
CA ALA A 274 8.51 -9.84 8.29
C ALA A 274 9.56 -10.90 7.94
N GLN A 275 10.50 -11.15 8.86
CA GLN A 275 11.60 -12.09 8.66
C GLN A 275 11.35 -13.50 9.19
N GLY A 276 10.20 -13.83 9.80
CA GLY A 276 9.96 -15.17 10.32
C GLY A 276 8.99 -15.24 11.49
N ALA A 277 9.04 -16.32 12.26
CA ALA A 277 8.08 -16.57 13.32
C ALA A 277 8.72 -17.12 14.59
N ILE A 278 8.07 -16.84 15.73
CA ILE A 278 8.33 -17.50 17.01
C ILE A 278 7.21 -18.50 17.27
N TYR A 279 7.58 -19.66 17.79
CA TYR A 279 6.70 -20.78 18.07
C TYR A 279 6.75 -21.20 19.53
N LEU A 280 5.65 -21.79 19.99
CA LEU A 280 5.64 -22.69 21.13
C LEU A 280 5.87 -24.11 20.66
N ALA A 281 6.91 -24.75 21.19
CA ALA A 281 7.26 -26.13 20.89
C ALA A 281 7.25 -27.01 22.17
N PRO A 282 7.06 -28.33 22.03
CA PRO A 282 7.28 -29.30 23.11
C PRO A 282 8.66 -29.16 23.74
N THR A 283 8.80 -29.40 25.04
CA THR A 283 10.08 -29.24 25.76
C THR A 283 11.18 -30.22 25.34
N ASP A 284 10.81 -31.34 24.73
CA ASP A 284 11.67 -32.40 24.20
C ASP A 284 11.96 -32.24 22.69
N THR A 285 11.54 -31.12 22.10
CA THR A 285 11.79 -30.82 20.68
C THR A 285 13.29 -30.82 20.36
N ASN A 286 13.66 -31.51 19.30
CA ASN A 286 14.99 -31.45 18.70
C ASN A 286 15.07 -30.37 17.62
N THR A 287 16.27 -29.84 17.41
CA THR A 287 16.59 -28.96 16.29
C THR A 287 16.38 -29.70 14.96
N PRO A 288 15.64 -29.13 13.99
CA PRO A 288 15.46 -29.73 12.66
C PRO A 288 16.78 -29.97 11.93
N ASP A 289 16.86 -31.04 11.12
CA ASP A 289 17.98 -31.22 10.19
C ASP A 289 17.92 -30.18 9.06
N ILE A 290 19.07 -29.59 8.73
CA ILE A 290 19.17 -28.53 7.72
C ILE A 290 18.83 -29.07 6.34
N SER A 291 19.31 -30.27 5.99
CA SER A 291 19.15 -30.84 4.65
C SER A 291 17.70 -31.24 4.40
N ASP A 292 17.03 -31.81 5.41
CA ASP A 292 15.62 -32.18 5.33
C ASP A 292 14.73 -30.94 5.12
N LEU A 293 14.97 -29.87 5.90
CA LEU A 293 14.21 -28.63 5.75
C LEU A 293 14.49 -27.94 4.41
N GLN A 294 15.74 -27.91 3.94
CA GLN A 294 16.09 -27.37 2.62
C GLN A 294 15.39 -28.10 1.49
N ALA A 295 15.38 -29.44 1.54
CA ALA A 295 14.70 -30.27 0.56
C ALA A 295 13.19 -30.00 0.55
N TYR A 296 12.56 -29.91 1.73
CA TYR A 296 11.15 -29.60 1.87
C TYR A 296 10.80 -28.21 1.30
N ILE A 297 11.59 -27.18 1.65
CA ILE A 297 11.36 -25.81 1.14
C ILE A 297 11.48 -25.77 -0.39
N TRP A 298 12.50 -26.43 -0.95
CA TRP A 298 12.67 -26.49 -2.39
C TRP A 298 11.51 -27.21 -3.08
N GLU A 299 11.02 -28.32 -2.54
CA GLU A 299 9.86 -29.04 -3.09
C GLU A 299 8.63 -28.13 -3.15
N GLN A 300 8.33 -27.38 -2.09
CA GLN A 300 7.20 -26.45 -2.05
C GLN A 300 7.36 -25.31 -3.08
N VAL A 301 8.50 -24.61 -3.07
CA VAL A 301 8.74 -23.46 -3.96
C VAL A 301 8.81 -23.88 -5.43
N SER A 302 9.52 -24.97 -5.73
CA SER A 302 9.63 -25.48 -7.10
C SER A 302 8.31 -26.08 -7.58
N GLY A 303 7.53 -26.74 -6.72
CA GLY A 303 6.21 -27.26 -7.02
C GLY A 303 5.21 -26.16 -7.41
N ALA A 304 5.21 -25.04 -6.69
CA ALA A 304 4.38 -23.87 -7.02
C ALA A 304 4.68 -23.33 -8.42
N LEU A 305 5.97 -23.20 -8.78
CA LEU A 305 6.40 -22.81 -10.13
C LEU A 305 6.09 -23.88 -11.17
N ALA A 306 6.29 -25.15 -10.83
CA ALA A 306 6.20 -26.25 -11.75
C ALA A 306 4.79 -26.38 -12.35
N SER A 307 3.77 -26.27 -11.51
CA SER A 307 2.37 -26.30 -11.94
C SER A 307 2.05 -25.22 -12.98
N ARG A 308 2.62 -24.01 -12.84
CA ARG A 308 2.42 -22.85 -13.71
C ARG A 308 3.25 -22.93 -14.99
N MET A 309 4.49 -23.40 -14.90
CA MET A 309 5.33 -23.67 -16.08
C MET A 309 4.69 -24.72 -16.97
N MET A 310 4.18 -25.82 -16.41
CA MET A 310 3.53 -26.88 -17.17
C MET A 310 2.19 -26.46 -17.81
N GLY A 311 1.54 -25.44 -17.27
CA GLY A 311 0.40 -24.77 -17.91
C GLY A 311 0.79 -23.83 -19.07
N GLY A 312 2.08 -23.55 -19.26
CA GLY A 312 2.57 -22.57 -20.21
C GLY A 312 2.36 -21.12 -19.76
N ASP A 313 2.02 -20.86 -18.50
CA ASP A 313 1.80 -19.51 -17.99
C ASP A 313 3.13 -18.72 -17.96
N ILE A 314 4.16 -19.34 -17.38
CA ILE A 314 5.49 -18.78 -17.12
C ILE A 314 6.60 -19.66 -17.69
N GLY A 315 7.84 -19.16 -17.77
CA GLY A 315 9.00 -19.94 -18.23
C GLY A 315 9.10 -20.10 -19.76
N PHE A 316 8.07 -19.70 -20.51
CA PHE A 316 8.05 -19.77 -21.97
C PHE A 316 7.67 -18.44 -22.61
N LYS A 317 8.33 -18.11 -23.73
CA LYS A 317 8.01 -16.91 -24.53
C LYS A 317 8.07 -17.22 -26.02
N ARG A 318 6.96 -16.97 -26.72
CA ARG A 318 6.94 -16.96 -28.19
C ARG A 318 7.37 -15.58 -28.70
N ASP A 319 8.32 -15.54 -29.62
CA ASP A 319 8.72 -14.32 -30.32
C ASP A 319 8.74 -14.52 -31.83
N GLY A 320 9.25 -13.54 -32.58
CA GLY A 320 9.35 -13.60 -34.04
C GLY A 320 10.27 -14.71 -34.57
N LYS A 321 10.90 -15.53 -33.73
CA LYS A 321 11.73 -16.69 -34.09
C LYS A 321 11.14 -18.03 -33.66
N GLY A 322 10.01 -18.03 -32.95
CA GLY A 322 9.34 -19.21 -32.42
C GLY A 322 9.30 -19.22 -30.89
N LEU A 323 8.84 -20.34 -30.31
CA LEU A 323 8.81 -20.56 -28.88
C LEU A 323 10.22 -20.71 -28.29
N LYS A 324 10.44 -20.08 -27.14
CA LYS A 324 11.67 -20.18 -26.34
C LYS A 324 11.34 -20.63 -24.93
N VAL A 325 12.20 -21.46 -24.37
CA VAL A 325 12.17 -21.89 -22.97
C VAL A 325 13.21 -21.10 -22.16
N ALA A 326 12.86 -20.77 -20.92
CA ALA A 326 13.79 -20.16 -19.98
C ALA A 326 14.79 -21.22 -19.44
N PRO A 327 16.07 -20.87 -19.23
CA PRO A 327 17.05 -21.77 -18.63
C PRO A 327 16.58 -22.38 -17.30
N GLN A 328 15.92 -21.58 -16.47
CA GLN A 328 15.35 -21.99 -15.19
C GLN A 328 14.35 -23.14 -15.36
N THR A 329 13.54 -23.13 -16.41
CA THR A 329 12.61 -24.23 -16.69
C THR A 329 13.35 -25.52 -17.05
N LEU A 330 14.48 -25.43 -17.76
CA LEU A 330 15.34 -26.59 -18.05
C LEU A 330 16.09 -27.10 -16.82
N GLU A 331 16.34 -26.25 -15.83
CA GLU A 331 16.98 -26.64 -14.57
C GLU A 331 15.98 -27.23 -13.57
N LEU A 332 14.70 -26.82 -13.61
CA LEU A 332 13.64 -27.34 -12.75
C LEU A 332 13.14 -28.72 -13.18
N PHE A 333 13.16 -29.02 -14.49
CA PHE A 333 12.61 -30.25 -15.03
C PHE A 333 13.65 -31.05 -15.79
N SER A 334 13.65 -32.36 -15.58
CA SER A 334 14.41 -33.25 -16.45
C SER A 334 13.82 -33.22 -17.88
N PRO A 335 14.64 -33.49 -18.91
CA PRO A 335 14.15 -33.59 -20.29
C PRO A 335 12.96 -34.55 -20.43
N ALA A 336 12.98 -35.64 -19.66
CA ALA A 336 11.95 -36.66 -19.73
C ALA A 336 10.62 -36.24 -19.09
N GLU A 337 10.63 -35.28 -18.18
CA GLU A 337 9.42 -34.68 -17.61
C GLU A 337 8.88 -33.56 -18.49
N LEU A 338 9.78 -32.78 -19.11
CA LEU A 338 9.42 -31.59 -19.85
C LEU A 338 8.88 -31.88 -21.25
N ILE A 339 9.53 -32.78 -22.02
CA ILE A 339 9.15 -33.08 -23.41
C ILE A 339 7.66 -33.45 -23.55
N PRO A 340 7.10 -34.38 -22.75
CA PRO A 340 5.68 -34.75 -22.84
C PRO A 340 4.69 -33.61 -22.59
N LYS A 341 5.13 -32.51 -21.99
CA LYS A 341 4.27 -31.38 -21.60
C LYS A 341 4.37 -30.20 -22.56
N LEU A 342 5.38 -30.17 -23.43
CA LEU A 342 5.54 -29.11 -24.42
C LEU A 342 4.37 -28.95 -25.41
N PRO A 343 3.64 -30.00 -25.83
CA PRO A 343 2.47 -29.84 -26.70
C PRO A 343 1.43 -28.89 -26.11
N ARG A 344 1.10 -29.04 -24.82
CA ARG A 344 0.18 -28.15 -24.11
C ARG A 344 0.69 -26.71 -24.05
N VAL A 345 1.99 -26.52 -23.82
CA VAL A 345 2.62 -25.19 -23.80
C VAL A 345 2.54 -24.53 -25.19
N ILE A 346 2.76 -25.31 -26.25
CA ILE A 346 2.64 -24.86 -27.64
C ILE A 346 1.22 -24.40 -27.90
N ASP A 347 0.19 -25.16 -27.50
CA ASP A 347 -1.20 -24.76 -27.71
C ASP A 347 -1.55 -23.43 -27.03
N VAL A 348 -1.03 -23.20 -25.82
CA VAL A 348 -1.27 -21.96 -25.06
C VAL A 348 -0.50 -20.77 -25.64
N LYS A 349 0.72 -20.96 -26.15
CA LYS A 349 1.57 -19.86 -26.65
C LYS A 349 1.44 -19.60 -28.16
N VAL A 350 1.01 -20.59 -28.94
CA VAL A 350 0.88 -20.53 -30.41
C VAL A 350 -0.61 -20.40 -30.78
N THR A 351 -1.15 -19.19 -30.62
CA THR A 351 -2.61 -18.91 -30.73
C THR A 351 -3.00 -17.92 -31.83
N ASN A 352 -2.06 -17.50 -32.68
CA ASN A 352 -2.29 -16.48 -33.72
C ASN A 352 -3.02 -17.02 -34.97
N ILE A 353 -4.24 -17.53 -34.81
CA ILE A 353 -5.02 -18.17 -35.88
C ILE A 353 -5.24 -17.25 -37.09
N LYS A 354 -5.48 -15.95 -36.85
CA LYS A 354 -5.76 -14.97 -37.93
C LYS A 354 -4.54 -14.57 -38.76
N ASN A 355 -3.33 -14.81 -38.26
CA ASN A 355 -2.08 -14.40 -38.90
C ASN A 355 -0.98 -15.42 -38.55
N PRO A 356 -1.09 -16.66 -39.09
CA PRO A 356 -0.12 -17.71 -38.83
C PRO A 356 1.26 -17.32 -39.38
N ALA A 357 2.32 -17.84 -38.76
CA ALA A 357 3.68 -17.55 -39.17
C ALA A 357 4.06 -18.30 -40.46
N THR A 358 3.55 -19.52 -40.64
CA THR A 358 3.92 -20.45 -41.71
C THR A 358 3.91 -19.84 -43.12
N PRO A 359 2.86 -19.13 -43.60
CA PRO A 359 2.85 -18.56 -44.94
C PRO A 359 4.07 -17.67 -45.23
N LYS A 360 4.38 -16.74 -44.31
CA LYS A 360 5.54 -15.84 -44.41
C LYS A 360 6.88 -16.56 -44.30
N ARG A 361 6.92 -17.76 -43.72
CA ARG A 361 8.13 -18.60 -43.68
C ARG A 361 8.34 -19.31 -45.00
N LEU A 362 7.28 -19.86 -45.60
CA LEU A 362 7.34 -20.53 -46.90
C LEU A 362 7.75 -19.59 -48.04
N GLU A 363 7.35 -18.31 -48.00
CA GLU A 363 7.75 -17.30 -48.99
C GLU A 363 9.28 -17.13 -49.12
N LYS A 364 10.03 -17.44 -48.07
CA LYS A 364 11.51 -17.34 -48.05
C LYS A 364 12.23 -18.58 -48.54
N LEU A 365 11.50 -19.64 -48.85
CA LEU A 365 12.05 -20.87 -49.41
C LEU A 365 11.91 -20.85 -50.94
N ASP A 366 12.91 -21.42 -51.61
CA ASP A 366 12.90 -21.62 -53.04
C ASP A 366 12.07 -22.87 -53.36
N LEU A 367 10.79 -22.68 -53.67
CA LEU A 367 9.78 -23.72 -53.86
C LEU A 367 9.17 -23.59 -55.25
N SER A 368 8.88 -24.72 -55.90
CA SER A 368 8.15 -24.73 -57.17
C SER A 368 6.71 -24.23 -57.00
N GLU A 369 6.10 -23.73 -58.08
CA GLU A 369 4.73 -23.18 -58.04
C GLU A 369 3.69 -24.21 -57.60
N SER A 370 3.82 -25.46 -58.08
CA SER A 370 2.96 -26.58 -57.70
C SER A 370 3.14 -27.01 -56.24
N GLU A 371 4.37 -27.00 -55.73
CA GLU A 371 4.65 -27.28 -54.32
C GLU A 371 4.09 -26.19 -53.41
N ARG A 372 4.20 -24.93 -53.82
CA ARG A 372 3.66 -23.79 -53.07
C ARG A 372 2.13 -23.84 -52.99
N GLU A 373 1.45 -24.17 -54.08
CA GLU A 373 -0.01 -24.33 -54.09
C GLU A 373 -0.47 -25.47 -53.17
N PHE A 374 0.25 -26.60 -53.16
CA PHE A 374 -0.02 -27.70 -52.24
C PHE A 374 0.19 -27.32 -50.77
N LEU A 375 1.35 -26.73 -50.43
CA LEU A 375 1.68 -26.38 -49.04
C LEU A 375 0.75 -25.31 -48.46
N ASN A 376 0.23 -24.40 -49.29
CA ASN A 376 -0.73 -23.38 -48.86
C ASN A 376 -2.03 -23.99 -48.29
N GLN A 377 -2.38 -25.23 -48.66
CA GLN A 377 -3.53 -25.95 -48.10
C GLN A 377 -3.35 -26.31 -46.62
N GLY A 378 -2.10 -26.36 -46.13
CA GLY A 378 -1.74 -26.66 -44.75
C GLY A 378 -0.96 -25.55 -44.04
N ALA A 379 -0.79 -24.38 -44.66
CA ALA A 379 0.01 -23.26 -44.15
C ALA A 379 -0.75 -22.42 -43.10
N ASP A 380 -1.25 -23.04 -42.05
CA ASP A 380 -2.02 -22.39 -40.99
C ASP A 380 -1.45 -22.65 -39.58
N ILE A 381 -2.26 -22.38 -38.55
CA ILE A 381 -1.85 -22.53 -37.14
C ILE A 381 -1.43 -23.97 -36.78
N ARG A 382 -1.96 -24.98 -37.48
CA ARG A 382 -1.59 -26.40 -37.30
C ARG A 382 -0.11 -26.60 -37.62
N ALA A 383 0.35 -26.03 -38.75
CA ALA A 383 1.75 -26.11 -39.16
C ALA A 383 2.67 -25.31 -38.22
N ASP A 384 2.23 -24.13 -37.75
CA ASP A 384 2.96 -23.34 -36.75
C ASP A 384 3.23 -24.18 -35.48
N ARG A 385 2.20 -24.86 -34.95
CA ARG A 385 2.30 -25.65 -33.71
C ARG A 385 3.28 -26.81 -33.85
N ILE A 386 3.16 -27.58 -34.93
CA ILE A 386 4.04 -28.73 -35.21
C ILE A 386 5.49 -28.25 -35.39
N ALA A 387 5.71 -27.22 -36.21
CA ALA A 387 7.05 -26.71 -36.51
C ALA A 387 7.74 -26.16 -35.26
N GLU A 388 7.03 -25.37 -34.45
CA GLU A 388 7.59 -24.80 -33.22
C GLU A 388 7.85 -25.87 -32.14
N PHE A 389 7.01 -26.90 -32.04
CA PHE A 389 7.25 -28.05 -31.16
C PHE A 389 8.54 -28.78 -31.56
N ILE A 390 8.63 -29.21 -32.82
CA ILE A 390 9.77 -29.99 -33.32
C ILE A 390 11.07 -29.21 -33.21
N PHE A 391 11.04 -27.92 -33.55
CA PHE A 391 12.23 -27.09 -33.49
C PHE A 391 12.68 -26.85 -32.04
N LEU A 392 11.74 -26.63 -31.13
CA LEU A 392 12.07 -26.46 -29.71
C LEU A 392 12.72 -27.73 -29.14
N THR A 393 12.14 -28.90 -29.39
CA THR A 393 12.70 -30.17 -28.90
C THR A 393 14.05 -30.47 -29.53
N GLN A 394 14.23 -30.21 -30.83
CA GLN A 394 15.53 -30.37 -31.49
C GLN A 394 16.57 -29.46 -30.83
N LYS A 395 16.25 -28.18 -30.66
CA LYS A 395 17.21 -27.17 -30.20
C LYS A 395 17.65 -27.40 -28.77
N GLU A 396 16.71 -27.73 -27.87
CA GLU A 396 16.99 -27.77 -26.42
C GLU A 396 17.44 -29.15 -25.93
N PHE A 397 17.01 -30.24 -26.57
CA PHE A 397 17.33 -31.60 -26.09
C PHE A 397 18.14 -32.44 -27.07
N PHE A 398 18.08 -32.16 -28.38
CA PHE A 398 18.63 -33.03 -29.42
C PHE A 398 19.55 -32.29 -30.41
N SER A 399 20.18 -31.19 -30.00
CA SER A 399 20.96 -30.30 -30.89
C SER A 399 22.10 -31.01 -31.62
N ASN A 400 22.64 -32.07 -31.01
CA ASN A 400 23.73 -32.89 -31.54
C ASN A 400 23.27 -34.26 -32.08
N SER A 401 21.97 -34.53 -32.13
CA SER A 401 21.43 -35.83 -32.59
C SER A 401 21.00 -35.75 -34.05
N THR A 402 21.76 -36.38 -34.93
CA THR A 402 21.36 -36.59 -36.34
C THR A 402 20.21 -37.59 -36.47
N GLU A 403 20.12 -38.52 -35.52
CA GLU A 403 19.05 -39.53 -35.44
C GLU A 403 17.67 -38.92 -35.19
N TYR A 404 17.61 -37.81 -34.44
CA TYR A 404 16.37 -37.10 -34.14
C TYR A 404 15.63 -36.65 -35.41
N ILE A 405 16.35 -36.10 -36.38
CA ILE A 405 15.76 -35.58 -37.63
C ILE A 405 15.09 -36.73 -38.40
N ASN A 406 15.81 -37.85 -38.55
CA ASN A 406 15.31 -39.04 -39.24
C ASN A 406 14.12 -39.65 -38.50
N TRP A 407 14.18 -39.71 -37.17
CA TRP A 407 13.09 -40.19 -36.34
C TRP A 407 11.84 -39.33 -36.50
N MET A 408 11.98 -38.00 -36.52
CA MET A 408 10.85 -37.08 -36.66
C MET A 408 10.23 -37.16 -38.06
N LEU A 409 11.03 -37.18 -39.12
CA LEU A 409 10.54 -37.34 -40.49
C LEU A 409 9.78 -38.66 -40.68
N SER A 410 10.28 -39.74 -40.07
CA SER A 410 9.62 -41.04 -40.06
C SER A 410 8.31 -41.03 -39.26
N THR A 411 8.28 -40.32 -38.12
CA THR A 411 7.09 -40.18 -37.27
C THR A 411 5.98 -39.41 -37.98
N LEU A 412 6.34 -38.37 -38.75
CA LEU A 412 5.43 -37.62 -39.61
C LEU A 412 5.08 -38.36 -40.91
N LYS A 413 5.80 -39.43 -41.26
CA LYS A 413 5.67 -40.21 -42.51
C LYS A 413 5.94 -39.38 -43.79
N ILE A 414 6.93 -38.50 -43.75
CA ILE A 414 7.29 -37.59 -44.85
C ILE A 414 8.75 -37.72 -45.33
N GLN A 415 9.46 -38.75 -44.87
CA GLN A 415 10.88 -38.97 -45.18
C GLN A 415 11.19 -39.14 -46.68
N ASP A 416 10.22 -39.59 -47.49
CA ASP A 416 10.38 -39.74 -48.94
C ASP A 416 10.16 -38.42 -49.70
N LYS A 417 9.79 -37.35 -49.00
CA LYS A 417 9.39 -36.05 -49.58
C LYS A 417 10.25 -34.89 -49.09
N ILE A 418 10.64 -34.90 -47.83
CA ILE A 418 11.48 -33.88 -47.22
C ILE A 418 12.78 -34.54 -46.76
N SER A 419 13.92 -34.05 -47.27
CA SER A 419 15.23 -34.55 -46.88
C SER A 419 15.68 -33.95 -45.53
N PRO A 420 16.57 -34.63 -44.77
CA PRO A 420 17.14 -34.06 -43.56
C PRO A 420 17.77 -32.68 -43.76
N GLU A 421 18.45 -32.45 -44.88
CA GLU A 421 19.11 -31.18 -45.21
C GLU A 421 18.09 -30.02 -45.34
N GLN A 422 16.92 -30.29 -45.93
CA GLN A 422 15.86 -29.31 -46.08
C GLN A 422 15.31 -28.85 -44.71
N THR A 423 15.25 -29.75 -43.71
CA THR A 423 14.81 -29.41 -42.35
C THR A 423 15.78 -28.48 -41.61
N GLN A 424 17.03 -28.38 -42.06
CA GLN A 424 18.09 -27.58 -41.43
C GLN A 424 18.25 -26.18 -42.04
N LEU A 425 17.37 -25.77 -42.96
CA LEU A 425 17.37 -24.41 -43.50
C LEU A 425 16.99 -23.39 -42.41
N GLN A 426 17.97 -22.63 -41.91
CA GLN A 426 17.78 -21.60 -40.89
C GLN A 426 18.37 -20.26 -41.33
N ALA A 427 17.64 -19.17 -41.08
CA ALA A 427 18.16 -17.81 -41.28
C ALA A 427 17.63 -16.84 -40.22
N GLY A 428 18.53 -16.02 -39.65
CA GLY A 428 18.18 -15.07 -38.60
C GLY A 428 17.71 -15.71 -37.28
N GLY A 429 17.99 -17.00 -37.07
CA GLY A 429 17.54 -17.79 -35.91
C GLY A 429 16.11 -18.34 -36.02
N VAL A 430 15.50 -18.26 -37.20
CA VAL A 430 14.25 -18.95 -37.54
C VAL A 430 14.62 -20.20 -38.32
N ASN A 431 14.07 -21.36 -37.95
CA ASN A 431 14.16 -22.57 -38.78
C ASN A 431 13.01 -22.57 -39.78
N TYR A 432 13.31 -22.47 -41.07
CA TYR A 432 12.31 -22.51 -42.15
C TYR A 432 12.00 -23.94 -42.60
N GLY A 433 12.98 -24.84 -42.47
CA GLY A 433 12.85 -26.25 -42.84
C GLY A 433 11.77 -27.01 -42.09
N TRP A 434 11.64 -26.81 -40.77
CA TRP A 434 10.55 -27.45 -40.00
C TRP A 434 9.17 -26.87 -40.30
N TYR A 435 9.09 -25.60 -40.71
CA TYR A 435 7.82 -25.02 -41.18
C TYR A 435 7.41 -25.61 -42.54
N HIS A 436 8.37 -25.90 -43.41
CA HIS A 436 8.14 -26.62 -44.68
C HIS A 436 7.65 -28.05 -44.42
N ALA A 437 8.34 -28.80 -43.56
CA ALA A 437 7.96 -30.16 -43.17
C ALA A 437 6.56 -30.21 -42.51
N ALA A 438 6.28 -29.29 -41.59
CA ALA A 438 4.98 -29.21 -40.93
C ALA A 438 3.85 -28.85 -41.89
N ALA A 439 4.06 -27.87 -42.79
CA ALA A 439 3.07 -27.52 -43.81
C ALA A 439 2.78 -28.69 -44.75
N TYR A 440 3.81 -29.47 -45.12
CA TYR A 440 3.63 -30.68 -45.94
C TYR A 440 2.79 -31.74 -45.23
N TYR A 441 3.07 -31.99 -43.95
CA TYR A 441 2.30 -32.93 -43.13
C TYR A 441 0.82 -32.52 -43.04
N VAL A 442 0.56 -31.24 -42.76
CA VAL A 442 -0.82 -30.72 -42.63
C VAL A 442 -1.54 -30.73 -43.98
N ALA A 443 -0.88 -30.34 -45.08
CA ALA A 443 -1.47 -30.40 -46.42
C ALA A 443 -1.83 -31.84 -46.83
N SER A 444 -0.98 -32.81 -46.46
CA SER A 444 -1.24 -34.25 -46.69
C SER A 444 -2.36 -34.82 -45.80
N ASN A 445 -2.76 -34.10 -44.75
CA ASN A 445 -3.77 -34.50 -43.78
C ASN A 445 -4.78 -33.36 -43.54
N ALA A 446 -5.25 -32.72 -44.62
CA ALA A 446 -6.01 -31.47 -44.55
C ALA A 446 -7.30 -31.55 -43.70
N THR A 447 -7.86 -32.74 -43.50
CA THR A 447 -9.07 -32.99 -42.69
C THR A 447 -8.86 -32.85 -41.17
N LEU A 448 -7.61 -32.91 -40.68
CA LEU A 448 -7.32 -32.83 -39.25
C LEU A 448 -7.63 -31.43 -38.70
N GLN A 449 -8.40 -31.36 -37.64
CA GLN A 449 -8.65 -30.13 -36.91
C GLN A 449 -7.48 -29.79 -35.98
N PRO A 450 -7.37 -28.54 -35.50
CA PRO A 450 -6.32 -28.14 -34.55
C PRO A 450 -6.25 -29.04 -33.30
N GLU A 451 -7.39 -29.52 -32.82
CA GLU A 451 -7.49 -30.43 -31.66
C GLU A 451 -6.87 -31.79 -31.96
N ASP A 452 -7.08 -32.34 -33.17
CA ASP A 452 -6.46 -33.61 -33.60
C ASP A 452 -4.93 -33.48 -33.67
N ILE A 453 -4.43 -32.30 -34.04
CA ILE A 453 -2.99 -32.01 -34.07
C ILE A 453 -2.41 -31.96 -32.66
N SER A 454 -3.12 -31.36 -31.70
CA SER A 454 -2.73 -31.35 -30.29
C SER A 454 -2.59 -32.76 -29.73
N GLU A 455 -3.59 -33.63 -29.93
CA GLU A 455 -3.54 -35.04 -29.49
C GLU A 455 -2.39 -35.82 -30.12
N LYS A 456 -2.14 -35.60 -31.43
CA LYS A 456 -1.01 -36.20 -32.12
C LYS A 456 0.33 -35.72 -31.57
N MET A 457 0.47 -34.43 -31.28
CA MET A 457 1.69 -33.89 -30.70
C MET A 457 1.97 -34.45 -29.30
N GLU A 458 0.94 -34.65 -28.46
CA GLU A 458 1.08 -35.34 -27.18
C GLU A 458 1.60 -36.76 -27.38
N THR A 459 0.99 -37.51 -28.30
CA THR A 459 1.45 -38.87 -28.66
C THR A 459 2.89 -38.86 -29.18
N TRP A 460 3.27 -37.89 -30.01
CA TRP A 460 4.64 -37.77 -30.51
C TRP A 460 5.64 -37.44 -29.40
N ALA A 461 5.27 -36.57 -28.46
CA ALA A 461 6.12 -36.19 -27.34
C ALA A 461 6.38 -37.36 -26.37
N GLU A 462 5.35 -38.17 -26.09
CA GLU A 462 5.48 -39.41 -25.31
C GLU A 462 6.40 -40.41 -26.01
N ASN A 463 6.14 -40.68 -27.30
CA ASN A 463 6.96 -41.60 -28.09
C ASN A 463 8.41 -41.12 -28.22
N LEU A 464 8.62 -39.81 -28.38
CA LEU A 464 9.95 -39.19 -28.43
C LEU A 464 10.70 -39.42 -27.12
N THR A 465 10.02 -39.29 -25.99
CA THR A 465 10.62 -39.50 -24.66
C THR A 465 11.00 -40.97 -24.45
N ILE A 466 10.12 -41.90 -24.83
CA ILE A 466 10.37 -43.35 -24.75
C ILE A 466 11.56 -43.73 -25.64
N TRP A 467 11.57 -43.29 -26.90
CA TRP A 467 12.64 -43.54 -27.85
C TRP A 467 13.98 -42.96 -27.35
N ALA A 468 13.99 -41.72 -26.88
CA ALA A 468 15.20 -41.06 -26.41
C ALA A 468 15.77 -41.72 -25.15
N ARG A 469 14.91 -42.17 -24.21
CA ARG A 469 15.33 -42.95 -23.04
C ARG A 469 15.97 -44.28 -23.46
N LYS A 470 15.35 -45.02 -24.38
CA LYS A 470 15.85 -46.33 -24.84
C LYS A 470 17.23 -46.22 -25.50
N ASN A 471 17.49 -45.12 -26.19
CA ASN A 471 18.75 -44.89 -26.90
C ASN A 471 19.74 -44.00 -26.13
N ASN A 472 19.47 -43.66 -24.86
CA ASN A 472 20.30 -42.77 -24.03
C ASN A 472 20.62 -41.41 -24.71
N LEU A 473 19.64 -40.84 -25.41
CA LEU A 473 19.80 -39.58 -26.17
C LEU A 473 19.37 -38.34 -25.38
N LEU A 474 18.77 -38.53 -24.19
CA LEU A 474 18.37 -37.40 -23.35
C LEU A 474 19.60 -36.80 -22.64
N PRO A 475 19.72 -35.46 -22.59
CA PRO A 475 20.82 -34.83 -21.88
C PRO A 475 20.75 -35.10 -20.38
N GLN A 476 21.91 -35.14 -19.71
CA GLN A 476 21.98 -35.26 -18.26
C GLN A 476 21.35 -34.03 -17.61
N HIS A 477 20.45 -34.26 -16.65
CA HIS A 477 19.82 -33.18 -15.90
C HIS A 477 20.72 -32.72 -14.74
N SER A 478 20.91 -31.41 -14.64
CA SER A 478 21.52 -30.74 -13.50
C SER A 478 20.66 -29.55 -13.10
N SER A 479 20.63 -29.24 -11.81
CA SER A 479 19.83 -28.13 -11.27
C SER A 479 20.71 -27.14 -10.49
N PRO A 480 21.55 -26.34 -11.17
CA PRO A 480 22.36 -25.30 -10.52
C PRO A 480 21.53 -24.34 -9.65
N ILE A 481 20.31 -24.02 -10.09
CA ILE A 481 19.36 -23.21 -9.33
C ILE A 481 19.00 -23.80 -7.98
N ARG A 482 18.85 -25.13 -7.86
CA ARG A 482 18.58 -25.81 -6.60
C ARG A 482 19.78 -25.73 -5.67
N ASP A 483 20.97 -26.02 -6.22
CA ASP A 483 22.21 -26.03 -5.43
C ASP A 483 22.49 -24.61 -4.87
N ILE A 484 22.33 -23.58 -5.71
CA ILE A 484 22.45 -22.17 -5.30
C ILE A 484 21.35 -21.77 -4.30
N PHE A 485 20.15 -22.32 -4.43
CA PHE A 485 19.06 -22.07 -3.49
C PHE A 485 19.35 -22.69 -2.12
N TYR A 486 19.95 -23.89 -2.05
CA TYR A 486 20.41 -24.48 -0.80
C TYR A 486 21.54 -23.65 -0.17
N ASP A 487 22.49 -23.16 -0.97
CA ASP A 487 23.52 -22.25 -0.48
C ASP A 487 22.91 -20.96 0.10
N TYR A 488 21.88 -20.43 -0.55
CA TYR A 488 21.12 -19.28 -0.06
C TYR A 488 20.46 -19.59 1.29
N LEU A 489 19.75 -20.72 1.42
CA LEU A 489 19.13 -21.10 2.69
C LEU A 489 20.18 -21.29 3.79
N SER A 490 21.30 -21.96 3.51
CA SER A 490 22.40 -22.14 4.48
C SER A 490 22.99 -20.80 4.96
N GLN A 491 22.96 -19.77 4.11
CA GLN A 491 23.50 -18.45 4.45
C GLN A 491 22.48 -17.53 5.13
N TYR A 492 21.19 -17.62 4.78
CA TYR A 492 20.20 -16.61 5.19
C TYR A 492 19.11 -17.14 6.11
N LEU A 493 18.80 -18.44 6.08
CA LEU A 493 17.79 -19.06 6.94
C LEU A 493 18.44 -19.54 8.24
N GLU A 494 17.90 -19.07 9.36
CA GLU A 494 18.26 -19.47 10.70
C GLU A 494 17.07 -20.16 11.36
N VAL A 495 17.33 -21.28 12.04
CA VAL A 495 16.37 -21.95 12.93
C VAL A 495 17.06 -22.10 14.27
N LYS A 496 16.30 -21.98 15.37
CA LYS A 496 16.86 -22.13 16.71
C LYS A 496 17.66 -23.43 16.84
N GLY A 497 18.89 -23.32 17.32
CA GLY A 497 19.82 -24.44 17.48
C GLY A 497 20.76 -24.68 16.28
N TRP A 498 20.57 -23.99 15.16
CA TRP A 498 21.54 -23.98 14.07
C TRP A 498 22.70 -23.02 14.35
N ASN A 499 23.88 -23.33 13.79
CA ASN A 499 24.99 -22.38 13.79
C ASN A 499 24.71 -21.28 12.76
N SER A 500 24.76 -20.02 13.19
CA SER A 500 24.61 -18.89 12.27
C SER A 500 25.88 -18.73 11.44
N HIS A 501 25.75 -18.81 10.12
CA HIS A 501 26.82 -18.45 9.19
C HIS A 501 26.68 -16.99 8.79
N ASN A 502 27.53 -16.12 9.30
CA ASN A 502 27.55 -14.73 8.84
C ASN A 502 28.22 -14.62 7.46
N THR A 503 27.58 -13.89 6.56
CA THR A 503 28.16 -13.55 5.26
C THR A 503 29.35 -12.62 5.45
N SER A 504 30.46 -12.89 4.76
CA SER A 504 31.64 -11.99 4.77
C SER A 504 31.46 -10.91 3.71
N PHE A 505 31.37 -9.66 4.15
CA PHE A 505 31.35 -8.51 3.26
C PHE A 505 32.59 -8.46 2.35
N GLU A 506 33.76 -8.84 2.88
CA GLU A 506 35.00 -8.92 2.10
C GLU A 506 34.89 -9.92 0.96
N ALA A 507 34.27 -11.09 1.20
CA ALA A 507 34.05 -12.09 0.17
C ALA A 507 33.07 -11.57 -0.92
N GLU A 508 31.98 -10.92 -0.52
CA GLU A 508 31.02 -10.31 -1.44
C GLU A 508 31.67 -9.19 -2.28
N PHE A 509 32.44 -8.31 -1.64
CA PHE A 509 33.14 -7.22 -2.30
C PHE A 509 34.23 -7.73 -3.26
N ALA A 510 34.97 -8.78 -2.87
CA ALA A 510 35.94 -9.44 -3.74
C ALA A 510 35.25 -10.08 -4.96
N ALA A 511 34.11 -10.77 -4.76
CA ALA A 511 33.31 -11.32 -5.84
C ALA A 511 32.82 -10.23 -6.80
N TYR A 512 32.33 -9.09 -6.27
CA TYR A 512 31.95 -7.92 -7.07
C TYR A 512 33.10 -7.39 -7.90
N THR A 513 34.25 -7.17 -7.27
CA THR A 513 35.44 -6.64 -7.92
C THR A 513 35.93 -7.57 -9.03
N ASN A 514 35.95 -8.88 -8.77
CA ASN A 514 36.34 -9.89 -9.75
C ASN A 514 35.37 -9.93 -10.94
N ALA A 515 34.06 -9.88 -10.70
CA ALA A 515 33.04 -9.84 -11.75
C ALA A 515 33.18 -8.63 -12.69
N LYS A 516 33.73 -7.50 -12.20
CA LYS A 516 33.99 -6.30 -13.01
C LYS A 516 35.17 -6.41 -13.97
N THR A 517 36.06 -7.39 -13.77
CA THR A 517 37.27 -7.54 -14.58
C THR A 517 36.97 -8.09 -15.98
N LYS A 518 37.79 -7.70 -16.97
CA LYS A 518 37.69 -8.22 -18.35
C LYS A 518 37.93 -9.73 -18.47
N LEU A 519 38.65 -10.31 -17.52
CA LEU A 519 39.03 -11.73 -17.50
C LEU A 519 37.85 -12.62 -17.08
N ALA A 520 37.12 -12.23 -16.03
CA ALA A 520 36.02 -13.04 -15.50
C ALA A 520 34.75 -13.00 -16.37
N LYS A 521 34.41 -11.83 -16.95
CA LYS A 521 33.19 -11.61 -17.78
C LYS A 521 31.89 -12.11 -17.13
N GLN A 522 31.81 -12.16 -15.80
CA GLN A 522 30.63 -12.63 -15.10
C GLN A 522 29.55 -11.53 -15.12
N PRO A 523 28.32 -11.82 -15.56
CA PRO A 523 27.24 -10.84 -15.47
C PRO A 523 26.92 -10.58 -13.99
N ILE A 524 26.52 -9.35 -13.66
CA ILE A 524 26.14 -8.96 -12.30
C ILE A 524 24.62 -8.79 -12.23
N CYS A 525 24.00 -9.34 -11.19
CA CYS A 525 22.57 -9.22 -10.96
C CYS A 525 22.11 -7.75 -10.96
N SER A 526 21.03 -7.47 -11.66
CA SER A 526 20.46 -6.11 -11.71
C SER A 526 19.82 -5.69 -10.41
N LEU A 527 19.25 -6.64 -9.67
CA LEU A 527 18.44 -6.40 -8.48
C LEU A 527 19.22 -6.55 -7.18
N SER A 528 20.34 -7.28 -7.19
CA SER A 528 21.19 -7.48 -6.01
C SER A 528 22.65 -7.17 -6.29
N SER A 529 23.45 -7.17 -5.22
CA SER A 529 24.91 -7.29 -5.27
C SER A 529 25.31 -8.74 -5.61
N PRO A 530 26.56 -9.01 -6.05
CA PRO A 530 27.00 -10.33 -6.44
C PRO A 530 27.36 -11.18 -5.23
N GLY A 531 26.34 -11.78 -4.62
CA GLY A 531 26.49 -12.91 -3.70
C GLY A 531 26.31 -14.27 -4.36
N PHE A 532 25.60 -14.32 -5.51
CA PHE A 532 25.27 -15.57 -6.22
C PHE A 532 25.57 -15.48 -7.72
N PRO A 533 25.89 -16.62 -8.37
CA PRO A 533 26.07 -16.68 -9.81
C PRO A 533 24.89 -16.07 -10.56
N SER A 534 25.21 -15.25 -11.55
CA SER A 534 24.21 -14.57 -12.38
C SER A 534 24.38 -14.97 -13.84
N GLU A 535 23.31 -14.79 -14.60
CA GLU A 535 23.28 -15.04 -16.05
C GLU A 535 22.62 -13.88 -16.79
N ASP A 536 22.75 -13.85 -18.11
CA ASP A 536 22.15 -12.80 -18.92
C ASP A 536 20.63 -12.75 -18.76
N GLN A 537 20.08 -11.55 -18.61
CA GLN A 537 18.64 -11.36 -18.54
C GLN A 537 17.93 -11.84 -19.80
N MET A 538 16.87 -12.61 -19.59
CA MET A 538 15.94 -13.06 -20.62
C MET A 538 14.53 -12.53 -20.33
N ASP A 539 13.86 -12.02 -21.37
CA ASP A 539 12.49 -11.49 -21.24
C ASP A 539 11.48 -12.51 -20.69
N SER A 540 11.75 -13.82 -20.82
CA SER A 540 10.90 -14.90 -20.27
C SER A 540 11.00 -15.04 -18.76
N VAL A 541 12.02 -14.43 -18.14
CA VAL A 541 12.34 -14.57 -16.71
C VAL A 541 12.04 -13.29 -15.95
N VAL A 542 12.38 -12.12 -16.50
CA VAL A 542 12.23 -10.83 -15.81
C VAL A 542 10.89 -10.14 -16.11
N LEU A 543 10.43 -9.29 -15.19
CA LEU A 543 9.19 -8.50 -15.33
C LEU A 543 9.33 -7.29 -16.27
N PHE A 544 10.56 -6.80 -16.42
CA PHE A 544 10.93 -5.60 -17.19
C PHE A 544 11.74 -5.99 -18.44
N LYS A 545 11.90 -5.07 -19.38
CA LYS A 545 12.75 -5.33 -20.55
C LYS A 545 14.20 -5.51 -20.10
N PRO A 546 14.94 -6.51 -20.62
CA PRO A 546 16.36 -6.63 -20.30
C PRO A 546 17.09 -5.34 -20.57
N GLN A 547 17.69 -4.81 -19.52
CA GLN A 547 18.27 -3.49 -19.56
C GLN A 547 19.65 -3.55 -20.24
N GLN A 548 19.94 -2.51 -21.02
CA GLN A 548 21.18 -2.33 -21.75
C GLN A 548 21.95 -1.14 -21.19
N TYR A 549 23.29 -1.15 -21.32
CA TYR A 549 24.19 -0.06 -20.92
C TYR A 549 24.06 0.34 -19.44
N SER A 550 24.73 -0.40 -18.56
CA SER A 550 24.67 -0.18 -17.11
C SER A 550 26.05 -0.12 -16.47
N ASN A 551 26.15 0.64 -15.39
CA ASN A 551 27.28 0.61 -14.47
C ASN A 551 27.48 -0.77 -13.83
N LYS A 552 26.50 -1.69 -13.93
CA LYS A 552 26.63 -3.10 -13.50
C LYS A 552 27.33 -4.00 -14.53
N ASN A 553 27.54 -3.55 -15.77
CA ASN A 553 28.29 -4.32 -16.77
C ASN A 553 29.80 -4.35 -16.46
N ALA A 554 30.51 -5.33 -17.03
CA ALA A 554 31.97 -5.43 -16.93
C ALA A 554 32.67 -4.28 -17.67
N LEU A 555 33.80 -3.81 -17.14
CA LEU A 555 34.53 -2.68 -17.71
C LEU A 555 35.19 -3.06 -19.05
N GLY A 556 34.87 -2.31 -20.11
CA GLY A 556 35.44 -2.51 -21.45
C GLY A 556 35.04 -3.83 -22.14
N GLY A 557 33.96 -4.48 -21.69
CA GLY A 557 33.38 -5.67 -22.33
C GLY A 557 32.42 -5.32 -23.48
N ARG A 558 32.25 -6.26 -24.44
CA ARG A 558 31.23 -6.16 -25.51
C ARG A 558 29.82 -6.57 -25.04
N GLN A 559 29.67 -7.05 -23.81
CA GLN A 559 28.40 -7.54 -23.25
C GLN A 559 27.56 -6.37 -22.74
N ILE A 560 26.39 -6.19 -23.35
CA ILE A 560 25.55 -5.01 -23.15
C ILE A 560 24.41 -5.30 -22.17
N LYS A 561 23.97 -6.56 -22.08
CA LYS A 561 22.86 -6.99 -21.22
C LYS A 561 23.31 -7.12 -19.76
N ARG A 562 22.45 -6.71 -18.83
CA ARG A 562 22.66 -6.94 -17.40
C ARG A 562 22.41 -8.41 -17.04
N GLY A 563 22.92 -8.80 -15.87
CA GLY A 563 22.66 -10.11 -15.28
C GLY A 563 21.41 -10.17 -14.41
N ILE A 564 20.99 -11.39 -14.11
CA ILE A 564 20.03 -11.76 -13.06
C ILE A 564 20.59 -12.96 -12.30
N SER A 565 20.60 -12.92 -10.97
CA SER A 565 21.02 -14.06 -10.16
C SER A 565 19.95 -15.14 -10.14
N LYS A 566 20.32 -16.39 -9.85
CA LYS A 566 19.38 -17.51 -9.79
C LYS A 566 18.28 -17.30 -8.73
N ILE A 567 18.60 -16.73 -7.57
CA ILE A 567 17.63 -16.38 -6.53
C ILE A 567 16.61 -15.34 -7.03
N TYR A 568 17.07 -14.26 -7.67
CA TYR A 568 16.16 -13.25 -8.20
C TYR A 568 15.41 -13.72 -9.45
N ALA A 569 15.96 -14.67 -10.21
CA ALA A 569 15.24 -15.32 -11.29
C ALA A 569 14.04 -16.14 -10.77
N LEU A 570 14.22 -16.90 -9.67
CA LEU A 570 13.11 -17.57 -8.97
C LEU A 570 12.06 -16.55 -8.53
N GLU A 571 12.47 -15.47 -7.86
CA GLU A 571 11.55 -14.42 -7.42
C GLU A 571 10.75 -13.81 -8.57
N MET A 572 11.40 -13.49 -9.70
CA MET A 572 10.70 -12.91 -10.85
C MET A 572 9.71 -13.90 -11.48
N LEU A 573 10.06 -15.20 -11.54
CA LEU A 573 9.15 -16.24 -12.03
C LEU A 573 7.96 -16.44 -11.08
N LEU A 574 8.20 -16.40 -9.76
CA LEU A 574 7.14 -16.44 -8.76
C LEU A 574 6.20 -15.23 -8.92
N ARG A 575 6.72 -14.03 -9.10
CA ARG A 575 5.88 -12.84 -9.38
C ARG A 575 5.08 -12.98 -10.67
N GLN A 576 5.67 -13.50 -11.75
CA GLN A 576 4.90 -13.78 -12.97
C GLN A 576 3.76 -14.76 -12.71
N ALA A 577 4.01 -15.82 -11.93
CA ALA A 577 3.03 -16.84 -11.59
C ALA A 577 1.90 -16.31 -10.69
N PHE A 578 2.24 -15.69 -9.57
CA PHE A 578 1.30 -15.27 -8.53
C PHE A 578 0.54 -13.98 -8.89
N TRP A 579 1.18 -13.06 -9.62
CA TRP A 579 0.52 -11.82 -10.06
C TRP A 579 -0.03 -11.90 -11.49
N SER A 580 0.17 -13.02 -12.19
CA SER A 580 -0.27 -13.21 -13.58
C SER A 580 0.19 -12.08 -14.51
N VAL A 581 1.40 -11.56 -14.28
CA VAL A 581 1.95 -10.41 -15.02
C VAL A 581 2.74 -10.86 -16.25
N PRO A 582 2.68 -10.11 -17.37
CA PRO A 582 3.35 -10.49 -18.61
C PRO A 582 4.87 -10.33 -18.51
N ALA A 583 5.60 -11.36 -18.95
CA ALA A 583 7.05 -11.37 -19.00
C ALA A 583 7.63 -10.22 -19.85
N GLY A 584 8.58 -9.48 -19.28
CA GLY A 584 9.35 -8.41 -19.90
C GLY A 584 8.58 -7.14 -20.30
N LYS A 585 7.33 -6.97 -19.86
CA LYS A 585 6.44 -5.87 -20.32
C LYS A 585 5.76 -5.09 -19.21
N LEU A 586 5.99 -5.45 -17.94
CA LEU A 586 5.31 -4.85 -16.81
C LEU A 586 5.64 -3.36 -16.67
N GLU A 587 6.89 -2.96 -16.89
CA GLU A 587 7.35 -1.57 -16.78
C GLU A 587 6.60 -0.58 -17.70
N GLU A 588 6.14 -1.06 -18.86
CA GLU A 588 5.33 -0.24 -19.80
C GLU A 588 3.96 0.16 -19.21
N GLN A 589 3.55 -0.47 -18.11
CA GLN A 589 2.33 -0.21 -17.38
C GLN A 589 2.56 0.66 -16.12
N GLN A 590 3.78 1.17 -15.90
CA GLN A 590 4.14 2.00 -14.75
C GLN A 590 3.72 1.36 -13.42
N PRO A 591 4.26 0.17 -13.07
CA PRO A 591 3.90 -0.53 -11.84
C PRO A 591 4.38 0.26 -10.62
N VAL A 592 3.52 0.37 -9.62
CA VAL A 592 3.88 0.77 -8.26
C VAL A 592 3.54 -0.39 -7.35
N PHE A 593 4.50 -0.81 -6.54
CA PHE A 593 4.39 -1.90 -5.59
C PHE A 593 4.15 -1.34 -4.19
N LEU A 594 3.24 -1.99 -3.45
CA LEU A 594 3.01 -1.76 -2.04
C LEU A 594 3.57 -2.95 -1.27
N TYR A 595 4.55 -2.71 -0.42
CA TYR A 595 5.14 -3.68 0.49
C TYR A 595 4.63 -3.40 1.89
N ILE A 596 3.94 -4.37 2.48
CA ILE A 596 3.25 -4.25 3.76
C ILE A 596 3.96 -5.11 4.78
N PHE A 597 4.38 -4.48 5.88
CA PHE A 597 5.11 -5.12 6.97
C PHE A 597 4.32 -5.02 8.28
N PRO A 598 4.54 -5.95 9.23
CA PRO A 598 4.11 -5.74 10.60
C PRO A 598 4.72 -4.46 11.18
N ALA A 599 3.98 -3.83 12.08
CA ALA A 599 4.55 -2.87 13.01
C ALA A 599 5.04 -3.68 14.22
N TYR A 600 6.30 -4.13 14.16
CA TYR A 600 6.94 -5.06 15.09
C TYR A 600 6.47 -6.51 14.91
N VAL A 601 5.20 -6.81 15.19
CA VAL A 601 4.72 -8.20 15.21
C VAL A 601 3.23 -8.32 14.90
N TYR A 602 2.83 -9.45 14.32
CA TYR A 602 1.44 -9.88 14.22
C TYR A 602 1.15 -11.06 15.16
N SER A 603 -0.02 -11.04 15.78
CA SER A 603 -0.65 -12.25 16.29
C SER A 603 -1.10 -13.16 15.13
N PRO A 604 -1.33 -14.48 15.35
CA PRO A 604 -1.87 -15.38 14.33
C PRO A 604 -3.17 -14.87 13.68
N GLN A 605 -4.07 -14.32 14.48
CA GLN A 605 -5.35 -13.77 14.01
C GLN A 605 -5.12 -12.53 13.13
N THR A 606 -4.22 -11.63 13.54
CA THR A 606 -3.87 -10.44 12.73
C THR A 606 -3.24 -10.86 11.41
N ALA A 607 -2.31 -11.82 11.40
CA ALA A 607 -1.68 -12.31 10.18
C ALA A 607 -2.70 -12.88 9.18
N ASN A 608 -3.71 -13.62 9.67
CA ASN A 608 -4.82 -14.12 8.85
C ASN A 608 -5.71 -13.00 8.31
N ALA A 609 -6.05 -12.01 9.14
CA ALA A 609 -6.86 -10.86 8.73
C ALA A 609 -6.20 -10.05 7.60
N ILE A 610 -4.91 -9.73 7.73
CA ILE A 610 -4.17 -8.99 6.69
C ILE A 610 -4.06 -9.84 5.40
N LYS A 611 -3.93 -11.17 5.52
CA LYS A 611 -3.92 -12.07 4.36
C LYS A 611 -5.23 -12.04 3.59
N LEU A 612 -6.36 -12.12 4.30
CA LEU A 612 -7.69 -12.03 3.68
C LEU A 612 -7.83 -10.74 2.88
N LEU A 613 -7.38 -9.61 3.43
CA LEU A 613 -7.38 -8.33 2.74
C LEU A 613 -6.56 -8.38 1.45
N VAL A 614 -5.32 -8.85 1.47
CA VAL A 614 -4.45 -8.79 0.29
C VAL A 614 -4.96 -9.67 -0.86
N ASN A 615 -5.60 -10.79 -0.55
CA ASN A 615 -6.24 -11.64 -1.56
C ASN A 615 -7.52 -11.02 -2.12
N ASN A 616 -8.32 -10.33 -1.29
CA ASN A 616 -9.68 -9.88 -1.64
C ASN A 616 -9.86 -8.37 -1.80
N MET A 617 -8.79 -7.57 -1.67
CA MET A 617 -8.90 -6.12 -1.73
C MET A 617 -9.39 -5.66 -3.10
N LYS A 618 -10.49 -4.91 -3.08
CA LYS A 618 -11.09 -4.26 -4.24
C LYS A 618 -10.18 -3.17 -4.78
N GLN A 619 -10.22 -2.96 -6.09
CA GLN A 619 -9.54 -1.80 -6.66
C GLN A 619 -10.20 -0.51 -6.17
N VAL A 620 -9.45 0.32 -5.45
CA VAL A 620 -9.98 1.56 -4.85
C VAL A 620 -10.63 2.46 -5.90
N ASN A 621 -11.86 2.88 -5.61
CA ASN A 621 -12.58 3.93 -6.33
C ASN A 621 -12.55 5.23 -5.52
N LEU A 622 -11.74 6.19 -5.97
CA LEU A 622 -11.56 7.46 -5.27
C LEU A 622 -12.80 8.36 -5.31
N TRP A 623 -13.76 8.11 -6.21
CA TRP A 623 -15.07 8.78 -6.18
C TRP A 623 -15.90 8.31 -4.98
N ASP A 624 -15.87 7.02 -4.67
CA ASP A 624 -16.58 6.45 -3.52
C ASP A 624 -15.92 6.88 -2.21
N VAL A 625 -14.57 6.88 -2.16
CA VAL A 625 -13.80 7.42 -1.02
C VAL A 625 -14.20 8.87 -0.77
N ARG A 626 -14.22 9.71 -1.81
CA ARG A 626 -14.66 11.11 -1.72
C ARG A 626 -16.09 11.20 -1.18
N LYS A 627 -17.03 10.41 -1.70
CA LYS A 627 -18.43 10.40 -1.26
C LYS A 627 -18.55 10.09 0.22
N GLN A 628 -17.87 9.04 0.70
CA GLN A 628 -17.90 8.63 2.11
C GLN A 628 -17.25 9.67 3.03
N TRP A 629 -16.08 10.18 2.66
CA TRP A 629 -15.38 11.21 3.43
C TRP A 629 -16.20 12.49 3.56
N LEU A 630 -16.84 12.94 2.48
CA LEU A 630 -17.74 14.11 2.51
C LEU A 630 -19.01 13.87 3.31
N GLY A 631 -19.65 12.71 3.14
CA GLY A 631 -20.88 12.35 3.86
C GLY A 631 -20.72 12.29 5.38
N ASN A 632 -19.49 12.11 5.86
CA ASN A 632 -19.15 12.03 7.28
C ASN A 632 -18.39 13.27 7.79
N GLY A 633 -18.58 14.43 7.15
CA GLY A 633 -18.04 15.71 7.63
C GLY A 633 -16.52 15.80 7.56
N MET A 634 -15.90 15.18 6.54
CA MET A 634 -14.44 15.21 6.30
C MET A 634 -13.60 14.61 7.44
N LYS A 635 -14.16 13.71 8.25
CA LYS A 635 -13.44 12.98 9.29
C LYS A 635 -12.71 11.78 8.69
N LEU A 636 -11.49 11.49 9.15
CA LEU A 636 -10.70 10.36 8.63
C LEU A 636 -11.29 9.01 8.98
N ASN A 637 -12.01 8.89 10.10
CA ASN A 637 -12.67 7.64 10.51
C ASN A 637 -13.72 7.18 9.49
N ALA A 638 -14.19 8.06 8.61
CA ALA A 638 -15.06 7.72 7.49
C ALA A 638 -14.41 6.73 6.50
N LEU A 639 -13.08 6.62 6.48
CA LEU A 639 -12.39 5.65 5.64
C LEU A 639 -12.68 4.20 6.07
N GLN A 640 -13.06 3.98 7.33
CA GLN A 640 -13.44 2.65 7.84
C GLN A 640 -14.74 2.14 7.20
N THR A 641 -15.60 3.02 6.66
CA THR A 641 -16.88 2.66 6.05
C THR A 641 -16.81 2.52 4.54
N VAL A 642 -15.63 2.72 3.94
CA VAL A 642 -15.41 2.43 2.51
C VAL A 642 -15.47 0.92 2.32
N ASN A 643 -16.11 0.44 1.24
CA ASN A 643 -16.04 -0.98 0.93
C ASN A 643 -14.67 -1.33 0.32
N TRP A 644 -13.84 -2.01 1.10
CA TRP A 644 -12.48 -2.42 0.74
C TRP A 644 -12.39 -3.81 0.11
N LEU A 645 -13.42 -4.64 0.25
CA LEU A 645 -13.43 -6.04 -0.18
C LEU A 645 -14.36 -6.25 -1.38
N ASN A 646 -14.10 -7.27 -2.19
CA ASN A 646 -15.01 -7.65 -3.27
C ASN A 646 -16.22 -8.41 -2.68
N GLU A 647 -17.44 -7.90 -2.88
CA GLU A 647 -18.70 -8.50 -2.36
C GLU A 647 -19.07 -9.82 -3.06
N GLU A 648 -18.64 -9.98 -4.31
CA GLU A 648 -18.73 -11.22 -5.06
C GLU A 648 -17.31 -11.74 -5.25
N VAL A 649 -16.94 -12.81 -4.55
CA VAL A 649 -16.06 -13.80 -5.18
C VAL A 649 -16.91 -14.35 -6.32
N GLU A 650 -16.88 -13.69 -7.50
CA GLU A 650 -17.50 -14.26 -8.68
C GLU A 650 -16.95 -15.69 -8.76
N LEU A 651 -17.84 -16.67 -8.60
CA LEU A 651 -17.63 -18.10 -8.83
C LEU A 651 -17.39 -18.36 -10.34
N GLY A 652 -16.61 -17.50 -10.97
CA GLY A 652 -16.36 -17.34 -12.39
C GLY A 652 -14.89 -17.52 -12.72
N ARG A 653 -14.43 -18.77 -12.66
CA ARG A 653 -13.36 -19.37 -13.49
C ARG A 653 -11.94 -18.75 -13.54
N PHE A 654 -11.60 -17.55 -13.04
CA PHE A 654 -10.23 -17.00 -13.26
C PHE A 654 -9.60 -16.09 -12.19
N GLN A 655 -10.10 -15.98 -10.95
CA GLN A 655 -9.31 -15.41 -9.84
C GLN A 655 -8.89 -16.52 -8.88
N LYS A 656 -7.70 -17.10 -9.14
CA LYS A 656 -7.00 -17.91 -8.13
C LYS A 656 -6.41 -16.95 -7.10
N ASP A 657 -6.44 -17.32 -5.81
CA ASP A 657 -5.81 -16.55 -4.74
C ASP A 657 -4.38 -16.14 -5.14
N LYS A 658 -4.04 -14.85 -4.93
CA LYS A 658 -2.70 -14.31 -5.24
C LYS A 658 -1.62 -14.89 -4.33
N TYR A 659 -2.01 -15.43 -3.20
CA TYR A 659 -1.18 -16.14 -2.24
C TYR A 659 -1.88 -17.43 -1.83
N GLU A 660 -1.13 -18.52 -1.64
CA GLU A 660 -1.68 -19.80 -1.20
C GLU A 660 -2.34 -19.70 0.20
N LYS A 661 -3.08 -20.74 0.58
CA LYS A 661 -3.89 -20.81 1.80
C LYS A 661 -3.11 -20.76 3.14
N ASP A 662 -1.83 -20.44 3.17
CA ASP A 662 -1.00 -20.40 4.39
C ASP A 662 -0.63 -18.97 4.87
N ASN A 663 -0.04 -18.85 6.07
CA ASN A 663 0.12 -17.60 6.84
C ASN A 663 1.15 -16.63 6.23
N LEU A 664 0.82 -15.35 6.08
CA LEU A 664 1.70 -14.38 5.42
C LEU A 664 2.46 -13.50 6.43
N HIS A 665 3.79 -13.52 6.35
CA HIS A 665 4.73 -12.79 7.20
C HIS A 665 4.97 -11.35 6.72
N PHE A 666 4.97 -11.19 5.40
CA PHE A 666 5.15 -9.95 4.67
C PHE A 666 4.26 -9.98 3.43
N MET A 667 3.83 -8.83 2.92
CA MET A 667 2.92 -8.82 1.77
C MET A 667 3.35 -7.83 0.69
N ALA A 668 3.10 -8.21 -0.56
CA ALA A 668 3.42 -7.39 -1.70
C ALA A 668 2.20 -7.29 -2.63
N MET A 669 1.87 -6.08 -3.04
CA MET A 669 0.81 -5.82 -4.01
C MET A 669 1.34 -4.98 -5.14
N ASN A 670 0.77 -5.13 -6.33
CA ASN A 670 1.10 -4.30 -7.47
C ASN A 670 -0.13 -3.52 -7.95
N TYR A 671 0.08 -2.24 -8.24
CA TYR A 671 -0.87 -1.38 -8.92
C TYR A 671 -0.24 -0.93 -10.23
N THR A 672 -0.89 -1.26 -11.35
CA THR A 672 -0.43 -0.89 -12.69
C THR A 672 -1.47 -0.02 -13.37
N THR A 673 -1.02 0.74 -14.36
CA THR A 673 -1.87 1.52 -15.26
C THR A 673 -1.91 0.91 -16.65
N THR A 674 -2.90 1.30 -17.46
CA THR A 674 -2.89 0.96 -18.87
C THR A 674 -1.71 1.64 -19.57
N ARG A 675 -1.15 0.99 -20.60
CA ARG A 675 -0.07 1.56 -21.42
C ARG A 675 -0.43 2.98 -21.90
N GLY A 676 0.53 3.90 -21.78
CA GLY A 676 0.38 5.30 -22.19
C GLY A 676 -0.19 6.23 -21.12
N LYS A 677 -0.58 5.73 -19.95
CA LYS A 677 -0.91 6.57 -18.78
C LYS A 677 0.36 7.17 -18.16
N THR A 678 0.20 8.28 -17.44
CA THR A 678 1.33 9.04 -16.88
C THR A 678 1.80 8.46 -15.55
N LEU A 679 3.00 8.84 -15.12
CA LEU A 679 3.51 8.51 -13.78
C LEU A 679 2.56 9.02 -12.68
N THR A 680 1.90 10.16 -12.88
CA THR A 680 0.90 10.66 -11.94
C THR A 680 -0.28 9.70 -11.82
N ASP A 681 -0.83 9.22 -12.94
CA ASP A 681 -1.92 8.23 -12.92
C ASP A 681 -1.53 6.97 -12.12
N ALA A 682 -0.26 6.55 -12.23
CA ALA A 682 0.25 5.36 -11.52
C ALA A 682 0.33 5.55 -10.01
N TRP A 683 0.69 6.74 -9.54
CA TRP A 683 0.93 7.01 -8.11
C TRP A 683 -0.31 7.45 -7.31
N VAL A 684 -1.40 7.88 -7.96
CA VAL A 684 -2.59 8.39 -7.23
C VAL A 684 -3.16 7.36 -6.23
N LYS A 685 -3.48 6.14 -6.70
CA LYS A 685 -4.06 5.12 -5.81
C LYS A 685 -3.04 4.57 -4.80
N PRO A 686 -1.78 4.24 -5.19
CA PRO A 686 -0.76 3.79 -4.25
C PRO A 686 -0.45 4.80 -3.15
N ALA A 687 -0.38 6.11 -3.45
CA ALA A 687 -0.12 7.12 -2.42
C ALA A 687 -1.25 7.22 -1.39
N PHE A 688 -2.50 7.12 -1.84
CA PHE A 688 -3.66 7.03 -0.94
C PHE A 688 -3.61 5.75 -0.09
N LEU A 689 -3.35 4.60 -0.72
CA LEU A 689 -3.29 3.31 -0.03
C LEU A 689 -2.17 3.26 1.02
N ALA A 690 -0.99 3.78 0.67
CA ALA A 690 0.16 3.86 1.56
C ALA A 690 -0.15 4.60 2.85
N LEU A 691 -1.00 5.64 2.81
CA LEU A 691 -1.48 6.32 4.02
C LEU A 691 -2.65 5.60 4.70
N SER A 692 -3.59 5.06 3.92
CA SER A 692 -4.83 4.49 4.49
C SER A 692 -4.62 3.16 5.22
N LEU A 693 -3.75 2.28 4.72
CA LEU A 693 -3.55 0.95 5.29
C LEU A 693 -2.96 1.01 6.71
N PRO A 694 -1.92 1.83 6.99
CA PRO A 694 -1.46 2.05 8.36
C PRO A 694 -2.53 2.62 9.29
N ILE A 695 -3.34 3.57 8.82
CA ILE A 695 -4.42 4.15 9.63
C ILE A 695 -5.49 3.10 9.98
N LEU A 696 -5.83 2.23 9.02
CA LEU A 696 -6.92 1.27 9.18
C LEU A 696 -6.49 -0.03 9.88
N LEU A 697 -5.21 -0.41 9.80
CA LEU A 697 -4.72 -1.74 10.20
C LEU A 697 -3.52 -1.69 11.12
N GLY A 698 -2.90 -0.51 11.32
CA GLY A 698 -1.68 -0.33 12.10
C GLY A 698 -0.46 -1.08 11.54
N VAL A 699 -0.40 -1.26 10.22
CA VAL A 699 0.73 -1.88 9.49
C VAL A 699 1.71 -0.81 8.99
N LYS A 700 2.93 -1.22 8.63
CA LYS A 700 3.88 -0.35 7.92
C LYS A 700 3.79 -0.59 6.42
N VAL A 701 3.89 0.47 5.60
CA VAL A 701 3.76 0.36 4.14
C VAL A 701 4.84 1.12 3.40
N ILE A 702 5.42 0.48 2.40
CA ILE A 702 6.34 1.08 1.45
C ILE A 702 5.72 1.05 0.06
N ALA A 703 5.58 2.22 -0.55
CA ALA A 703 5.20 2.37 -1.94
C ALA A 703 6.43 2.67 -2.79
N THR A 704 6.73 1.85 -3.79
CA THR A 704 7.91 2.03 -4.66
C THR A 704 7.64 1.55 -6.08
N SER A 705 8.37 2.10 -7.06
CA SER A 705 8.41 1.54 -8.42
C SER A 705 9.32 0.30 -8.52
N SER A 706 10.09 -0.02 -7.48
CA SER A 706 10.95 -1.19 -7.41
C SER A 706 10.16 -2.47 -7.28
N SER A 707 10.42 -3.43 -8.18
CA SER A 707 9.83 -4.77 -8.13
C SER A 707 10.46 -5.67 -7.06
N VAL A 708 11.28 -5.14 -6.17
CA VAL A 708 11.87 -5.83 -5.01
C VAL A 708 11.73 -4.90 -3.80
N PRO A 709 11.47 -5.43 -2.58
CA PRO A 709 11.48 -4.64 -1.35
C PRO A 709 12.78 -3.82 -1.22
N LEU A 710 12.67 -2.61 -0.67
CA LEU A 710 13.83 -1.73 -0.46
C LEU A 710 14.62 -2.06 0.80
N TYR A 711 13.98 -2.78 1.73
CA TYR A 711 14.51 -3.12 3.04
C TYR A 711 14.38 -4.62 3.26
N ASN A 712 15.32 -5.18 4.01
CA ASN A 712 15.36 -6.60 4.33
C ASN A 712 14.50 -6.91 5.55
N SER A 713 14.14 -5.89 6.33
CA SER A 713 13.35 -5.99 7.55
C SER A 713 12.54 -4.73 7.81
N ASP A 714 11.45 -4.85 8.55
CA ASP A 714 10.70 -3.72 9.12
C ASP A 714 11.43 -3.00 10.27
N SER A 715 12.55 -3.56 10.74
CA SER A 715 13.50 -2.90 11.66
C SER A 715 14.47 -1.94 10.95
N ASP A 716 14.62 -2.04 9.63
CA ASP A 716 15.60 -1.24 8.88
C ASP A 716 15.15 0.22 8.70
N PHE A 717 13.86 0.48 8.94
CA PHE A 717 13.27 1.80 8.89
C PHE A 717 12.33 2.00 10.07
N LYS A 718 12.23 3.24 10.50
CA LYS A 718 11.51 3.58 11.73
C LYS A 718 10.10 4.08 11.44
N GLU A 719 9.89 4.60 10.24
CA GLU A 719 8.64 5.19 9.77
C GLU A 719 7.56 4.16 9.53
N SER A 720 6.30 4.59 9.54
CA SER A 720 5.18 3.73 9.19
C SER A 720 4.86 3.78 7.69
N VAL A 721 5.19 4.88 7.01
CA VAL A 721 5.00 5.01 5.56
C VAL A 721 6.26 5.52 4.89
N ILE A 722 6.66 4.86 3.81
CA ILE A 722 7.71 5.33 2.90
C ILE A 722 7.17 5.35 1.47
N LEU A 723 7.24 6.49 0.81
CA LEU A 723 7.01 6.65 -0.62
C LEU A 723 8.37 6.86 -1.31
N ASP A 724 8.83 5.84 -2.02
CA ASP A 724 10.09 5.89 -2.75
C ASP A 724 9.89 6.52 -4.13
N ALA A 725 10.38 7.75 -4.26
CA ALA A 725 10.29 8.58 -5.46
C ALA A 725 8.86 8.71 -6.04
N PRO A 726 7.88 9.19 -5.25
CA PRO A 726 6.52 9.38 -5.74
C PRO A 726 6.47 10.42 -6.87
N ALA A 727 5.37 10.39 -7.64
CA ALA A 727 5.13 11.40 -8.66
C ALA A 727 5.13 12.82 -8.06
N SER A 728 5.54 13.81 -8.86
CA SER A 728 5.82 15.18 -8.39
C SER A 728 4.66 15.92 -7.72
N PHE A 729 3.41 15.47 -7.91
CA PHE A 729 2.26 16.03 -7.16
C PHE A 729 2.44 15.86 -5.65
N TRP A 730 3.06 14.77 -5.21
CA TRP A 730 3.28 14.48 -3.79
C TRP A 730 4.18 15.53 -3.14
N ASN A 731 5.33 15.79 -3.75
CA ASN A 731 6.27 16.81 -3.26
C ASN A 731 5.65 18.21 -3.24
N LEU A 732 4.76 18.52 -4.20
CA LEU A 732 4.02 19.79 -4.24
C LEU A 732 2.96 19.94 -3.14
N LEU A 733 2.51 18.83 -2.53
CA LEU A 733 1.68 18.86 -1.33
C LEU A 733 2.51 19.21 -0.08
N GLY A 734 3.84 19.31 -0.16
CA GLY A 734 4.68 19.58 1.02
C GLY A 734 4.58 18.49 2.08
N ILE A 735 4.33 17.25 1.67
CA ILE A 735 4.28 16.06 2.54
C ILE A 735 5.64 15.35 2.44
N SER A 736 6.16 14.87 3.58
CA SER A 736 7.37 14.06 3.60
C SER A 736 7.17 12.75 2.83
N ASN A 737 8.25 12.22 2.24
CA ASN A 737 8.24 10.89 1.65
C ASN A 737 8.32 9.78 2.71
N SER A 738 8.75 10.11 3.92
CA SER A 738 8.84 9.19 5.04
C SER A 738 8.04 9.78 6.20
N LEU A 739 6.97 9.09 6.62
CA LEU A 739 5.97 9.63 7.54
C LEU A 739 5.86 8.78 8.80
N ARG A 740 5.76 9.49 9.93
CA ARG A 740 5.48 8.91 11.24
C ARG A 740 3.99 8.93 11.54
N ILE A 741 3.55 8.16 12.54
CA ILE A 741 2.13 8.08 12.94
C ILE A 741 1.50 9.47 13.13
N GLN A 742 2.22 10.41 13.75
CA GLN A 742 1.71 11.77 14.00
C GLN A 742 1.53 12.61 12.72
N ASP A 743 2.19 12.25 11.61
CA ASP A 743 2.08 12.98 10.34
C ASP A 743 0.83 12.58 9.54
N PHE A 744 0.22 11.44 9.87
CA PHE A 744 -0.82 10.80 9.06
C PHE A 744 -2.07 11.64 8.88
N GLU A 745 -2.57 12.26 9.95
CA GLU A 745 -3.79 13.05 9.87
C GLU A 745 -3.63 14.21 8.87
N ARG A 746 -2.53 14.97 9.03
CA ARG A 746 -2.18 16.08 8.15
C ARG A 746 -1.98 15.60 6.71
N ALA A 747 -1.20 14.55 6.50
CA ALA A 747 -0.90 14.03 5.17
C ALA A 747 -2.17 13.54 4.44
N MET A 748 -3.01 12.75 5.12
CA MET A 748 -4.23 12.18 4.55
C MET A 748 -5.27 13.28 4.24
N GLN A 749 -5.47 14.22 5.16
CA GLN A 749 -6.40 15.32 4.93
C GLN A 749 -5.98 16.18 3.73
N ARG A 750 -4.69 16.54 3.61
CA ARG A 750 -4.17 17.31 2.48
C ARG A 750 -4.36 16.57 1.15
N LEU A 751 -4.09 15.26 1.16
CA LEU A 751 -4.28 14.40 -0.01
C LEU A 751 -5.76 14.32 -0.43
N LEU A 752 -6.68 14.08 0.52
CA LEU A 752 -8.11 13.97 0.26
C LEU A 752 -8.73 15.28 -0.22
N ILE A 753 -8.30 16.43 0.31
CA ILE A 753 -8.73 17.75 -0.19
C ILE A 753 -8.26 17.92 -1.64
N ALA A 754 -6.98 17.65 -1.94
CA ALA A 754 -6.44 17.79 -3.28
C ALA A 754 -7.13 16.85 -4.30
N TYR A 755 -7.36 15.60 -3.92
CA TYR A 755 -8.03 14.61 -4.77
C TYR A 755 -9.49 15.00 -4.99
N SER A 756 -10.21 15.37 -3.92
CA SER A 756 -11.62 15.72 -4.02
C SER A 756 -11.84 16.99 -4.84
N LEU A 757 -10.99 18.01 -4.66
CA LEU A 757 -11.02 19.22 -5.48
C LEU A 757 -10.70 18.91 -6.94
N HIS A 758 -9.73 18.02 -7.23
CA HIS A 758 -9.42 17.61 -8.59
C HIS A 758 -10.63 16.93 -9.25
N LEU A 759 -11.23 15.96 -8.55
CA LEU A 759 -12.43 15.26 -8.98
C LEU A 759 -13.60 16.22 -9.24
N ASP A 760 -13.73 17.26 -8.41
CA ASP A 760 -14.79 18.25 -8.54
C ASP A 760 -14.60 19.22 -9.72
N THR A 761 -13.35 19.53 -10.09
CA THR A 761 -13.07 20.68 -10.97
C THR A 761 -12.50 20.31 -12.32
N ARG A 762 -11.80 19.17 -12.44
CA ARG A 762 -11.07 18.80 -13.66
C ARG A 762 -11.45 17.43 -14.22
N SER A 763 -12.16 16.62 -13.46
CA SER A 763 -12.55 15.27 -13.87
C SER A 763 -13.93 15.24 -14.55
N SER A 764 -14.26 14.13 -15.20
CA SER A 764 -15.55 13.92 -15.85
C SER A 764 -15.90 12.43 -15.75
N PRO A 765 -16.78 12.01 -14.80
CA PRO A 765 -17.07 10.60 -14.59
C PRO A 765 -17.41 9.87 -15.90
N PRO A 766 -16.84 8.67 -16.14
CA PRO A 766 -15.96 7.90 -15.25
C PRO A 766 -14.46 8.29 -15.30
N ASP A 767 -14.04 9.19 -16.19
CA ASP A 767 -12.63 9.58 -16.34
C ASP A 767 -12.18 10.62 -15.31
N SER A 768 -11.32 10.18 -14.39
CA SER A 768 -10.73 11.04 -13.37
C SER A 768 -9.67 12.01 -13.91
N LYS A 769 -9.07 11.79 -15.10
CA LYS A 769 -8.04 12.68 -15.68
C LYS A 769 -6.84 12.99 -14.75
N TRP A 770 -6.38 11.99 -13.98
CA TRP A 770 -5.32 12.16 -12.97
C TRP A 770 -4.01 12.75 -13.47
N ARG A 771 -3.68 12.62 -14.77
CA ARG A 771 -2.55 13.34 -15.41
C ARG A 771 -2.51 14.84 -15.11
N ASP A 772 -3.67 15.47 -14.87
CA ASP A 772 -3.79 16.90 -14.61
C ASP A 772 -3.77 17.24 -13.10
N LEU A 773 -3.65 16.25 -12.21
CA LEU A 773 -3.62 16.46 -10.75
C LEU A 773 -2.46 17.37 -10.32
N ILE A 774 -1.29 17.25 -10.96
CA ILE A 774 -0.14 18.13 -10.68
C ILE A 774 -0.53 19.61 -10.83
N LYS A 775 -1.42 19.94 -11.79
CA LYS A 775 -1.90 21.32 -11.99
C LYS A 775 -2.80 21.76 -10.84
N THR A 776 -3.74 20.91 -10.42
CA THR A 776 -4.60 21.17 -9.24
C THR A 776 -3.76 21.44 -8.00
N VAL A 777 -2.82 20.55 -7.68
CA VAL A 777 -1.98 20.70 -6.47
C VAL A 777 -1.17 21.98 -6.54
N ARG A 778 -0.51 22.26 -7.68
CA ARG A 778 0.29 23.48 -7.85
C ARG A 778 -0.55 24.74 -7.62
N GLU A 779 -1.74 24.81 -8.19
CA GLU A 779 -2.62 25.98 -8.07
C GLU A 779 -3.03 26.20 -6.60
N VAL A 780 -3.49 25.16 -5.91
CA VAL A 780 -3.93 25.26 -4.50
C VAL A 780 -2.77 25.63 -3.57
N THR A 781 -1.60 24.97 -3.71
CA THR A 781 -0.41 25.28 -2.90
C THR A 781 0.09 26.71 -3.12
N THR A 782 -0.11 27.28 -4.31
CA THR A 782 0.33 28.67 -4.59
C THR A 782 -0.52 29.72 -3.88
N ASN A 783 -1.84 29.51 -3.81
CA ASN A 783 -2.77 30.45 -3.18
C ASN A 783 -4.07 29.72 -2.82
N VAL A 784 -4.47 29.79 -1.55
CA VAL A 784 -5.70 29.13 -1.05
C VAL A 784 -6.97 29.56 -1.80
N LEU A 785 -7.03 30.80 -2.31
CA LEU A 785 -8.17 31.28 -3.10
C LEU A 785 -8.35 30.52 -4.43
N ASN A 786 -7.35 29.75 -4.86
CA ASN A 786 -7.49 28.89 -6.04
C ASN A 786 -8.47 27.75 -5.81
N ILE A 787 -8.75 27.34 -4.58
CA ILE A 787 -9.84 26.38 -4.28
C ILE A 787 -11.15 26.92 -4.85
N PHE A 788 -11.48 28.19 -4.54
CA PHE A 788 -12.67 28.85 -5.03
C PHE A 788 -12.60 29.15 -6.52
N SER A 789 -11.46 29.62 -7.03
CA SER A 789 -11.33 29.99 -8.44
C SER A 789 -11.50 28.78 -9.37
N MET A 790 -10.98 27.61 -8.98
CA MET A 790 -11.16 26.35 -9.69
C MET A 790 -12.61 25.88 -9.64
N ALA A 791 -13.25 25.95 -8.48
CA ALA A 791 -14.67 25.62 -8.33
C ALA A 791 -15.56 26.53 -9.20
N THR A 792 -15.35 27.85 -9.16
CA THR A 792 -16.08 28.82 -9.99
C THR A 792 -15.87 28.59 -11.48
N ALA A 793 -14.65 28.24 -11.91
CA ALA A 793 -14.38 27.92 -13.31
C ALA A 793 -15.22 26.72 -13.78
N LYS A 794 -15.32 25.67 -12.96
CA LYS A 794 -16.15 24.49 -13.26
C LYS A 794 -17.65 24.81 -13.26
N LEU A 795 -18.12 25.56 -12.27
CA LEU A 795 -19.54 25.98 -12.18
C LEU A 795 -19.97 26.80 -13.41
N ARG A 796 -19.09 27.66 -13.93
CA ARG A 796 -19.33 28.41 -15.17
C ARG A 796 -19.38 27.52 -16.40
N GLU A 797 -18.50 26.53 -16.51
CA GLU A 797 -18.55 25.52 -17.58
C GLU A 797 -19.89 24.79 -17.57
N ASP A 798 -20.36 24.42 -16.38
CA ASP A 798 -21.64 23.73 -16.15
C ASP A 798 -22.86 24.69 -16.21
N LYS A 799 -22.65 26.00 -16.41
CA LYS A 799 -23.69 27.05 -16.47
C LYS A 799 -24.65 27.06 -15.28
N ARG A 800 -24.13 26.84 -14.06
CA ARG A 800 -24.93 26.82 -12.83
C ARG A 800 -24.26 27.59 -11.70
N GLU A 801 -25.07 28.04 -10.74
CA GLU A 801 -24.60 28.63 -9.49
C GLU A 801 -24.26 27.54 -8.46
N PRO A 802 -23.41 27.83 -7.45
CA PRO A 802 -23.06 26.86 -6.41
C PRO A 802 -24.25 26.57 -5.49
N SER A 803 -24.42 25.30 -5.12
CA SER A 803 -25.36 24.89 -4.07
C SER A 803 -24.84 25.21 -2.66
N ASN A 804 -25.74 25.20 -1.66
CA ASN A 804 -25.37 25.43 -0.25
C ASN A 804 -24.31 24.43 0.26
N GLU A 805 -24.44 23.17 -0.12
CA GLU A 805 -23.47 22.12 0.23
C GLU A 805 -22.10 22.37 -0.39
N GLU A 806 -22.06 22.84 -1.64
CA GLU A 806 -20.80 23.18 -2.31
C GLU A 806 -20.13 24.40 -1.68
N ILE A 807 -20.90 25.40 -1.25
CA ILE A 807 -20.37 26.55 -0.52
C ILE A 807 -19.72 26.10 0.78
N TYR A 808 -20.42 25.31 1.60
CA TYR A 808 -19.86 24.73 2.83
C TYR A 808 -18.62 23.90 2.52
N ARG A 809 -18.68 23.01 1.53
CA ARG A 809 -17.60 22.10 1.16
C ARG A 809 -16.31 22.84 0.76
N TYR A 810 -16.39 23.78 -0.16
CA TYR A 810 -15.19 24.49 -0.63
C TYR A 810 -14.64 25.45 0.42
N TRP A 811 -15.50 26.01 1.29
CA TRP A 811 -15.06 26.81 2.43
C TRP A 811 -14.29 25.96 3.44
N GLU A 812 -14.83 24.79 3.79
CA GLU A 812 -14.16 23.83 4.67
C GLU A 812 -12.85 23.29 4.08
N TYR A 813 -12.78 23.05 2.77
CA TYR A 813 -11.51 22.71 2.11
C TYR A 813 -10.45 23.79 2.33
N ALA A 814 -10.81 25.08 2.22
CA ALA A 814 -9.87 26.18 2.44
C ALA A 814 -9.43 26.27 3.91
N ASN A 815 -10.36 26.16 4.86
CA ASN A 815 -10.06 26.19 6.29
C ASN A 815 -9.09 25.07 6.68
N LYS A 816 -9.42 23.82 6.33
CA LYS A 816 -8.58 22.65 6.63
C LYS A 816 -7.23 22.72 5.93
N TRP A 817 -7.16 23.27 4.72
CA TRP A 817 -5.89 23.46 4.02
C TRP A 817 -4.97 24.44 4.75
N ILE A 818 -5.52 25.53 5.30
CA ILE A 818 -4.76 26.54 6.04
C ILE A 818 -4.31 26.04 7.40
N GLU A 819 -5.17 25.33 8.13
CA GLU A 819 -4.84 24.74 9.44
C GLU A 819 -3.56 23.88 9.37
N GLN A 820 -3.32 23.27 8.20
CA GLN A 820 -2.18 22.40 7.92
C GLN A 820 -0.92 23.13 7.43
N ASP A 821 -1.00 24.42 7.07
CA ASP A 821 0.11 25.16 6.43
C ASP A 821 0.83 26.12 7.39
N LYS A 822 0.64 25.95 8.71
CA LYS A 822 1.25 26.76 9.79
C LYS A 822 2.78 26.90 9.71
N SER A 823 3.45 26.09 8.88
CA SER A 823 4.89 26.14 8.59
C SER A 823 5.33 27.21 7.58
N HIS A 824 4.43 27.85 6.81
CA HIS A 824 4.80 28.81 5.75
C HIS A 824 4.43 30.27 6.05
N GLY A 825 4.28 30.58 7.33
CA GLY A 825 3.78 31.88 7.78
C GLY A 825 2.29 32.00 7.52
N ASP A 826 1.64 32.85 8.29
CA ASP A 826 0.18 32.96 8.39
C ASP A 826 -0.49 33.57 7.14
N ARG A 827 0.14 33.46 5.96
CA ARG A 827 -0.29 34.13 4.73
C ARG A 827 -1.62 33.59 4.21
N GLY A 828 -1.82 32.27 4.24
CA GLY A 828 -3.07 31.63 3.82
C GLY A 828 -4.24 32.05 4.71
N ALA A 829 -4.05 31.99 6.03
CA ALA A 829 -5.06 32.42 7.00
C ALA A 829 -5.35 33.91 6.87
N TYR A 830 -4.30 34.75 6.81
CA TYR A 830 -4.45 36.18 6.59
C TYR A 830 -5.24 36.50 5.31
N ILE A 831 -5.01 35.77 4.21
CA ILE A 831 -5.78 35.95 2.97
C ILE A 831 -7.26 35.63 3.20
N MET A 832 -7.57 34.51 3.85
CA MET A 832 -8.97 34.14 4.14
C MET A 832 -9.64 35.13 5.08
N GLU A 833 -8.99 35.49 6.19
CA GLU A 833 -9.47 36.49 7.15
C GLU A 833 -9.71 37.84 6.48
N LEU A 834 -8.79 38.28 5.62
CA LEU A 834 -8.93 39.53 4.89
C LEU A 834 -10.12 39.49 3.91
N ILE A 835 -10.29 38.40 3.16
CA ILE A 835 -11.43 38.24 2.25
C ILE A 835 -12.75 38.21 3.02
N GLU A 836 -12.80 37.49 4.14
CA GLU A 836 -13.97 37.46 5.00
C GLU A 836 -14.27 38.85 5.59
N LYS A 837 -13.25 39.57 6.08
CA LYS A 837 -13.37 40.94 6.59
C LYS A 837 -13.91 41.91 5.55
N ILE A 838 -13.33 41.90 4.34
CA ILE A 838 -13.78 42.72 3.20
C ILE A 838 -15.27 42.47 2.93
N VAL A 839 -15.69 41.21 2.94
CA VAL A 839 -17.08 40.82 2.69
C VAL A 839 -18.00 41.23 3.83
N ARG A 840 -17.59 41.04 5.09
CA ARG A 840 -18.34 41.53 6.26
C ARG A 840 -18.56 43.03 6.18
N GLN A 841 -17.53 43.81 5.83
CA GLN A 841 -17.61 45.26 5.71
C GLN A 841 -18.60 45.69 4.61
N TYR A 842 -18.52 45.14 3.39
CA TYR A 842 -19.47 45.58 2.36
C TYR A 842 -20.90 45.06 2.58
N ARG A 843 -21.08 43.95 3.31
CA ARG A 843 -22.42 43.46 3.70
C ARG A 843 -23.15 44.38 4.66
N VAL A 844 -22.46 45.33 5.30
CA VAL A 844 -23.08 46.37 6.13
C VAL A 844 -23.89 47.34 5.26
N PHE A 845 -23.34 47.78 4.13
CA PHE A 845 -23.99 48.78 3.25
C PHE A 845 -24.62 48.18 1.98
N TYR A 846 -24.27 46.95 1.59
CA TYR A 846 -24.77 46.30 0.38
C TYR A 846 -25.05 44.81 0.58
N GLN A 847 -26.29 44.38 0.33
CA GLN A 847 -26.71 42.98 0.39
C GLN A 847 -27.49 42.57 -0.86
N ALA A 848 -26.95 41.59 -1.58
CA ALA A 848 -27.63 40.87 -2.66
C ALA A 848 -28.29 39.57 -2.14
N ASN A 849 -29.37 39.13 -2.80
CA ASN A 849 -29.97 37.83 -2.52
C ASN A 849 -29.07 36.69 -3.00
N LEU A 850 -29.07 35.56 -2.30
CA LEU A 850 -28.24 34.39 -2.66
C LEU A 850 -28.56 33.80 -4.03
N SER A 851 -29.76 34.04 -4.57
CA SER A 851 -30.20 33.62 -5.90
C SER A 851 -29.77 34.57 -7.02
N GLU A 852 -29.18 35.72 -6.70
CA GLU A 852 -28.70 36.67 -7.70
C GLU A 852 -27.36 36.23 -8.29
N SER A 853 -27.06 36.76 -9.48
CA SER A 853 -25.83 36.46 -10.21
C SER A 853 -24.57 36.86 -9.44
N SER A 854 -23.45 36.19 -9.71
CA SER A 854 -22.13 36.56 -9.17
C SER A 854 -21.78 38.03 -9.41
N HIS A 855 -22.20 38.61 -10.55
CA HIS A 855 -21.95 40.01 -10.86
C HIS A 855 -22.61 40.95 -9.85
N THR A 856 -23.84 40.63 -9.43
CA THR A 856 -24.59 41.40 -8.43
C THR A 856 -23.91 41.28 -7.07
N ILE A 857 -23.64 40.06 -6.60
CA ILE A 857 -22.99 39.80 -5.31
C ILE A 857 -21.65 40.52 -5.21
N LEU A 858 -20.86 40.49 -6.30
CA LEU A 858 -19.50 41.03 -6.33
C LEU A 858 -19.42 42.51 -6.70
N LEU A 859 -20.54 43.24 -6.78
CA LEU A 859 -20.55 44.64 -7.23
C LEU A 859 -19.56 45.53 -6.44
N PRO A 860 -19.59 45.57 -5.08
CA PRO A 860 -18.71 46.47 -4.32
C PRO A 860 -17.22 46.17 -4.51
N ILE A 861 -16.84 44.89 -4.43
CA ILE A 861 -15.43 44.47 -4.59
C ILE A 861 -14.95 44.59 -6.03
N SER A 862 -15.82 44.34 -7.02
CA SER A 862 -15.48 44.52 -8.43
C SER A 862 -15.17 45.98 -8.75
N LYS A 863 -15.95 46.91 -8.20
CA LYS A 863 -15.74 48.34 -8.39
C LYS A 863 -14.50 48.83 -7.65
N ALA A 864 -14.27 48.41 -6.41
CA ALA A 864 -13.05 48.73 -5.67
C ALA A 864 -11.79 48.31 -6.44
N LEU A 865 -11.75 47.06 -6.94
CA LEU A 865 -10.63 46.55 -7.72
C LEU A 865 -10.44 47.31 -9.04
N GLU A 866 -11.52 47.61 -9.77
CA GLU A 866 -11.47 48.38 -11.01
C GLU A 866 -10.82 49.77 -10.79
N ILE A 867 -11.21 50.46 -9.72
CA ILE A 867 -10.71 51.80 -9.40
C ILE A 867 -9.22 51.75 -9.07
N ILE A 868 -8.81 50.86 -8.17
CA ILE A 868 -7.39 50.69 -7.77
C ILE A 868 -6.51 50.42 -9.00
N LEU A 869 -7.01 49.62 -9.96
CA LEU A 869 -6.29 49.28 -11.17
C LEU A 869 -6.25 50.40 -12.21
N SER A 870 -7.30 51.23 -12.29
CA SER A 870 -7.42 52.31 -13.28
C SER A 870 -6.73 53.62 -12.89
N VAL A 871 -6.55 53.88 -11.59
CA VAL A 871 -6.02 55.16 -11.08
C VAL A 871 -4.50 55.25 -11.32
N PRO A 872 -3.96 56.41 -11.79
CA PRO A 872 -2.53 56.60 -12.03
C PRO A 872 -1.65 56.29 -10.82
N GLN A 873 -0.39 55.87 -11.06
CA GLN A 873 0.56 55.49 -10.00
C GLN A 873 0.92 56.63 -9.03
N GLN A 874 0.70 57.88 -9.43
CA GLN A 874 1.15 59.08 -8.72
C GLN A 874 0.20 59.54 -7.61
N ILE A 875 -0.97 58.92 -7.45
CA ILE A 875 -1.95 59.28 -6.41
C ILE A 875 -1.53 58.63 -5.08
N ASP A 876 -1.50 59.41 -4.01
CA ASP A 876 -1.25 58.89 -2.66
C ASP A 876 -2.39 57.98 -2.17
N GLY A 877 -2.11 57.19 -1.13
CA GLY A 877 -3.05 56.19 -0.62
C GLY A 877 -4.36 56.78 -0.09
N ASP A 878 -4.33 57.98 0.49
CA ASP A 878 -5.50 58.59 1.13
C ASP A 878 -6.42 59.24 0.08
N ASN A 879 -5.85 59.86 -0.95
CA ASN A 879 -6.58 60.36 -2.10
C ASN A 879 -7.21 59.22 -2.92
N LEU A 880 -6.52 58.08 -3.05
CA LEU A 880 -7.09 56.88 -3.66
C LEU A 880 -8.30 56.35 -2.87
N ILE A 881 -8.23 56.35 -1.53
CA ILE A 881 -9.35 55.94 -0.66
C ILE A 881 -10.54 56.88 -0.84
N LEU A 882 -10.33 58.20 -0.84
CA LEU A 882 -11.41 59.18 -1.02
C LEU A 882 -12.08 59.04 -2.41
N GLN A 883 -11.28 58.94 -3.47
CA GLN A 883 -11.77 58.78 -4.83
C GLN A 883 -12.55 57.48 -5.01
N ALA A 884 -12.02 56.37 -4.48
CA ALA A 884 -12.70 55.08 -4.55
C ALA A 884 -14.00 55.04 -3.74
N SER A 885 -14.01 55.67 -2.56
CA SER A 885 -15.21 55.79 -1.72
C SER A 885 -16.33 56.56 -2.44
N GLY A 886 -16.00 57.67 -3.11
CA GLY A 886 -16.96 58.45 -3.90
C GLY A 886 -17.57 57.64 -5.05
N GLN A 887 -16.75 56.94 -5.83
CA GLN A 887 -17.25 56.15 -6.96
C GLN A 887 -18.06 54.92 -6.53
N ILE A 888 -17.73 54.31 -5.39
CA ILE A 888 -18.54 53.22 -4.83
C ILE A 888 -19.87 53.77 -4.32
N LYS A 889 -19.89 54.93 -3.65
CA LYS A 889 -21.14 55.61 -3.25
C LYS A 889 -22.05 55.81 -4.46
N ASP A 890 -21.52 56.35 -5.56
CA ASP A 890 -22.29 56.57 -6.79
C ASP A 890 -22.83 55.26 -7.38
N ALA A 891 -22.05 54.17 -7.34
CA ALA A 891 -22.46 52.87 -7.84
C ALA A 891 -23.58 52.25 -6.98
N ILE A 892 -23.51 52.39 -5.66
CA ILE A 892 -24.50 51.86 -4.71
C ILE A 892 -25.78 52.69 -4.71
N GLN A 893 -25.72 54.02 -4.87
CA GLN A 893 -26.90 54.87 -4.99
C GLN A 893 -27.81 54.51 -6.18
N ARG A 894 -27.25 53.88 -7.22
CA ARG A 894 -27.98 53.38 -8.40
C ARG A 894 -28.65 52.02 -8.17
N GLN A 895 -28.43 51.38 -7.02
CA GLN A 895 -29.03 50.10 -6.67
C GLN A 895 -30.35 50.27 -5.93
N GLU A 896 -31.19 49.23 -5.98
CA GLU A 896 -32.49 49.20 -5.30
C GLU A 896 -32.34 49.30 -3.78
N VAL A 897 -33.27 50.00 -3.12
CA VAL A 897 -33.19 50.34 -1.68
C VAL A 897 -33.10 49.11 -0.77
N TYR A 898 -33.76 48.00 -1.11
CA TYR A 898 -33.70 46.78 -0.30
C TYR A 898 -32.32 46.11 -0.32
N LYS A 899 -31.44 46.46 -1.27
CA LYS A 899 -30.05 46.01 -1.29
C LYS A 899 -29.15 46.84 -0.39
N ARG A 900 -29.68 47.89 0.25
CA ARG A 900 -28.95 48.84 1.10
C ARG A 900 -29.50 48.77 2.54
N PRO A 901 -28.98 47.86 3.38
CA PRO A 901 -29.55 47.57 4.70
C PRO A 901 -29.68 48.81 5.59
N LEU A 902 -28.65 49.66 5.61
CA LEU A 902 -28.63 50.90 6.40
C LEU A 902 -29.69 51.91 5.97
N ILE A 903 -30.00 52.00 4.67
CA ILE A 903 -31.01 52.92 4.16
C ILE A 903 -32.42 52.38 4.39
N MET A 904 -32.58 51.06 4.29
CA MET A 904 -33.84 50.34 4.52
C MET A 904 -34.32 50.45 5.97
N ASP A 905 -33.41 50.58 6.95
CA ASP A 905 -33.76 50.73 8.36
C ASP A 905 -34.51 52.05 8.62
N LYS A 906 -35.85 51.99 8.67
CA LYS A 906 -36.69 53.17 8.85
C LYS A 906 -36.67 53.75 10.27
N THR A 907 -35.98 53.12 11.23
CA THR A 907 -36.00 53.52 12.65
C THR A 907 -35.05 54.67 12.99
N VAL A 908 -34.05 54.96 12.14
CA VAL A 908 -33.03 56.01 12.32
C VAL A 908 -33.31 57.20 11.39
N ASP A 909 -32.88 58.44 11.65
CA ASP A 909 -33.06 59.53 10.68
C ASP A 909 -32.29 59.30 9.36
N PHE A 910 -32.83 59.75 8.21
CA PHE A 910 -32.22 59.52 6.89
C PHE A 910 -30.81 60.11 6.76
N ALA A 911 -30.55 61.30 7.31
CA ALA A 911 -29.23 61.93 7.24
C ALA A 911 -28.18 61.08 7.99
N ILE A 912 -28.57 60.52 9.14
CA ILE A 912 -27.73 59.65 9.96
C ILE A 912 -27.50 58.30 9.24
N ARG A 913 -28.49 57.77 8.52
CA ARG A 913 -28.32 56.55 7.70
C ARG A 913 -27.33 56.75 6.57
N GLU A 914 -27.40 57.90 5.87
CA GLU A 914 -26.47 58.23 4.79
C GLU A 914 -25.04 58.41 5.31
N GLU A 915 -24.86 59.06 6.45
CA GLU A 915 -23.56 59.21 7.12
C GLU A 915 -22.96 57.85 7.49
N LYS A 916 -23.74 56.96 8.13
CA LYS A 916 -23.32 55.60 8.46
C LYS A 916 -22.95 54.77 7.23
N GLU A 917 -23.73 54.90 6.14
CA GLU A 917 -23.43 54.20 4.88
C GLU A 917 -22.11 54.69 4.28
N LEU A 918 -21.86 56.00 4.31
CA LEU A 918 -20.62 56.60 3.82
C LEU A 918 -19.40 56.18 4.66
N MET A 919 -19.55 56.13 5.99
CA MET A 919 -18.51 55.61 6.89
C MET A 919 -18.19 54.14 6.60
N ALA A 920 -19.21 53.30 6.39
CA ALA A 920 -19.03 51.89 6.07
C ALA A 920 -18.35 51.68 4.71
N ILE A 921 -18.70 52.49 3.70
CA ILE A 921 -18.03 52.49 2.39
C ILE A 921 -16.56 52.90 2.55
N HIS A 922 -16.28 53.98 3.30
CA HIS A 922 -14.92 54.44 3.54
C HIS A 922 -14.06 53.39 4.25
N GLU A 923 -14.61 52.69 5.25
CA GLU A 923 -13.92 51.61 5.95
C GLU A 923 -13.58 50.44 5.00
N PHE A 924 -14.56 49.98 4.22
CA PHE A 924 -14.37 48.93 3.21
C PHE A 924 -13.27 49.29 2.19
N VAL A 925 -13.30 50.51 1.66
CA VAL A 925 -12.29 50.98 0.71
C VAL A 925 -10.92 51.09 1.37
N THR A 926 -10.86 51.57 2.62
CA THR A 926 -9.62 51.65 3.39
C THR A 926 -8.98 50.26 3.52
N THR A 927 -9.75 49.22 3.85
CA THR A 927 -9.24 47.84 3.90
C THR A 927 -8.82 47.34 2.51
N CYS A 928 -9.58 47.64 1.45
CA CYS A 928 -9.19 47.27 0.07
C CYS A 928 -7.89 47.93 -0.40
N VAL A 929 -7.64 49.19 -0.03
CA VAL A 929 -6.41 49.90 -0.40
C VAL A 929 -5.25 49.51 0.51
N ARG A 930 -5.40 49.65 1.83
CA ARG A 930 -4.28 49.49 2.78
C ARG A 930 -3.93 48.02 3.04
N GLU A 931 -4.91 47.14 3.21
CA GLU A 931 -4.66 45.75 3.61
C GLU A 931 -4.58 44.80 2.40
N LEU A 932 -5.47 44.95 1.41
CA LEU A 932 -5.46 44.13 0.21
C LEU A 932 -4.40 44.60 -0.79
N PHE A 933 -4.47 45.84 -1.27
CA PHE A 933 -3.55 46.30 -2.32
C PHE A 933 -2.13 46.58 -1.79
N MET A 934 -2.00 47.43 -0.76
CA MET A 934 -0.68 47.87 -0.27
C MET A 934 0.03 46.79 0.53
N ARG A 935 -0.66 46.06 1.42
CA ARG A 935 -0.02 45.03 2.26
C ARG A 935 0.09 43.67 1.56
N LEU A 936 -1.01 43.09 1.05
CA LEU A 936 -0.97 41.75 0.44
C LEU A 936 -0.26 41.73 -0.93
N TYR A 937 -0.52 42.72 -1.77
CA TYR A 937 0.08 42.82 -3.12
C TYR A 937 1.20 43.86 -3.24
N LYS A 938 1.66 44.42 -2.12
CA LYS A 938 2.81 45.36 -2.06
C LYS A 938 2.65 46.59 -2.98
N GLY A 939 1.42 47.00 -3.26
CA GLY A 939 1.13 48.11 -4.18
C GLY A 939 1.35 47.80 -5.67
N ASP A 940 1.59 46.53 -6.03
CA ASP A 940 1.80 46.10 -7.42
C ASP A 940 0.46 45.83 -8.13
N ARG A 941 0.15 46.69 -9.11
CA ARG A 941 -1.09 46.59 -9.91
C ARG A 941 -1.09 45.37 -10.84
N ALA A 942 0.06 44.93 -11.34
CA ALA A 942 0.14 43.76 -12.20
C ALA A 942 -0.17 42.49 -11.41
N LEU A 943 0.39 42.36 -10.19
CA LEU A 943 0.07 41.26 -9.28
C LEU A 943 -1.40 41.29 -8.85
N LEU A 944 -1.96 42.47 -8.55
CA LEU A 944 -3.39 42.60 -8.23
C LEU A 944 -4.26 42.18 -9.42
N GLN A 945 -3.91 42.60 -10.64
CA GLN A 945 -4.64 42.26 -11.86
C GLN A 945 -4.62 40.75 -12.13
N GLU A 946 -3.47 40.09 -11.98
CA GLU A 946 -3.35 38.63 -12.14
C GLU A 946 -4.24 37.88 -11.14
N ASN A 947 -4.34 38.38 -9.90
CA ASN A 947 -5.11 37.76 -8.83
C ASN A 947 -6.56 38.23 -8.73
N ARG A 948 -7.00 39.18 -9.57
CA ARG A 948 -8.33 39.79 -9.53
C ARG A 948 -9.46 38.76 -9.52
N ASN A 949 -9.38 37.74 -10.38
CA ASN A 949 -10.41 36.71 -10.47
C ASN A 949 -10.41 35.76 -9.26
N ARG A 950 -9.24 35.50 -8.65
CA ARG A 950 -9.10 34.69 -7.43
C ARG A 950 -9.75 35.40 -6.24
N ILE A 951 -9.46 36.69 -6.07
CA ILE A 951 -10.08 37.55 -5.05
C ILE A 951 -11.60 37.58 -5.19
N LYS A 952 -12.10 37.78 -6.42
CA LYS A 952 -13.54 37.78 -6.70
C LYS A 952 -14.20 36.45 -6.35
N SER A 953 -13.58 35.32 -6.74
CA SER A 953 -14.13 34.00 -6.45
C SER A 953 -14.17 33.74 -4.93
N GLY A 954 -13.09 34.07 -4.21
CA GLY A 954 -13.06 33.99 -2.75
C GLY A 954 -14.11 34.86 -2.08
N ALA A 955 -14.27 36.12 -2.53
CA ALA A 955 -15.28 37.04 -2.00
C ALA A 955 -16.72 36.56 -2.24
N GLU A 956 -16.98 35.89 -3.37
CA GLU A 956 -18.30 35.32 -3.67
C GLU A 956 -18.63 34.17 -2.72
N PHE A 957 -17.70 33.22 -2.55
CA PHE A 957 -17.87 32.11 -1.61
C PHE A 957 -18.02 32.60 -0.18
N ALA A 958 -17.20 33.57 0.25
CA ALA A 958 -17.31 34.21 1.56
C ALA A 958 -18.66 34.89 1.78
N TYR A 959 -19.18 35.60 0.77
CA TYR A 959 -20.49 36.25 0.85
C TYR A 959 -21.60 35.23 1.06
N ARG A 960 -21.61 34.19 0.23
CA ARG A 960 -22.61 33.13 0.28
C ARG A 960 -22.51 32.36 1.60
N TRP A 961 -21.29 32.11 2.09
CA TRP A 961 -21.02 31.47 3.38
C TRP A 961 -21.60 32.26 4.56
N LEU A 962 -21.26 33.54 4.67
CA LEU A 962 -21.71 34.40 5.78
C LEU A 962 -23.24 34.57 5.78
N ALA A 963 -23.84 34.68 4.59
CA ALA A 963 -25.30 34.75 4.47
C ALA A 963 -26.00 33.45 4.93
N LEU A 964 -25.37 32.29 4.72
CA LEU A 964 -25.90 31.00 5.22
C LEU A 964 -25.78 30.90 6.75
N GLN A 965 -24.66 31.33 7.34
CA GLN A 965 -24.47 31.37 8.79
C GLN A 965 -25.50 32.27 9.51
N GLU A 966 -25.82 33.43 8.92
CA GLU A 966 -26.84 34.31 9.51
C GLU A 966 -28.25 33.74 9.43
N LYS A 967 -28.57 33.01 8.35
CA LYS A 967 -29.86 32.31 8.22
C LYS A 967 -30.00 31.18 9.24
N SER A 968 -28.95 30.39 9.45
CA SER A 968 -28.98 29.32 10.46
C SER A 968 -29.12 29.89 11.87
N ALA A 969 -28.36 30.94 12.22
CA ALA A 969 -28.44 31.60 13.53
C ALA A 969 -29.82 32.22 13.82
N LYS A 970 -30.48 32.80 12.81
CA LYS A 970 -31.87 33.31 12.94
C LYS A 970 -32.88 32.18 13.12
N SER A 971 -32.68 31.05 12.44
CA SER A 971 -33.57 29.89 12.55
C SER A 971 -33.45 29.14 13.89
N SER A 972 -32.28 29.15 14.53
CA SER A 972 -32.10 28.60 15.89
C SER A 972 -32.68 29.53 16.94
N ALA A 973 -32.47 30.84 16.83
CA ALA A 973 -33.06 31.83 17.75
C ALA A 973 -34.61 31.84 17.72
N GLN A 974 -35.22 31.51 16.58
CA GLN A 974 -36.68 31.35 16.43
C GLN A 974 -37.24 30.00 16.89
N LYS A 975 -36.39 29.01 17.21
CA LYS A 975 -36.81 27.72 17.80
C LYS A 975 -36.70 27.71 19.33
N ASP A 976 -35.86 28.57 19.89
CA ASP A 976 -35.67 28.75 21.33
C ASP A 976 -36.54 29.89 21.91
N THR A 977 -37.41 30.48 21.09
CA THR A 977 -38.51 31.41 21.47
C THR A 977 -39.84 30.79 21.08
#